data_AF-A0A341CAE5-F1
#
_entry.id   AF-A0A341CAE5-F1
#
_cell.length_a   1.000
_cell.length_b   1.000
_cell.length_c   1.000
_cell.angle_alpha   90.00
_cell.angle_beta   90.00
_cell.angle_gamma   90.00
#
_symmetry.space_group_name_H-M   'P 1'
#
loop_
_entity.id
_entity.type
_entity.pdbx_description
1 polymer ?
#
loop_
_entity_poly.entity_id
_entity_poly.type
_entity_poly.pdbx_seq_one_letter_code
_entity_poly.pdbx_strand_id
1 'polypeptide(L)'
;MAAPGARSCSLSGLLPAQTSLEYALLDAVTQEEKDSLVYQYLQKVDGWEQDLSVPEFPEGLEWLNTEESISVYKDLCGKVVVLDFFTYCCINCIHLLPDLHALEHTYSDKDGLLIVGVHSAKFPNEKVLDNVKSAILRYNITHPVLNDADASLWQELEVSCWPTLIILGPRGNMLFSLIGEGHREKLFLYTSIALKYYKDRGQIRDNKIGIKLYKDSLPPSPLLFPGKVTVDHVSNRLVIADTGHHRILVVWRNGQIQYSIGGPNPGRKDGMFSESTFNSPQGVAIMDNIIYVADTENHLIRKIDLEAEMVSTVAGIGIQGTDKEGGAKGEEQPISSPWDIVFGRSGPEVQRDDILWIAMAGTHQIWAFLLDYGRLPKKNELKKGTCLRFAGSGNEENRNNSYPHKAGFAQPSGLSLASEDPWSCLFVADSESSTVRTVSLKDGAVKHLVGGERDPMNLFAFGDVDGVGINAKLQHPLGVTWDKKRNLVYVADSYNHKIKVVDPKTKNCTTLAGTGDASNVIGSNFTDSTFNEPGGLCIGENGRLLYVADTNNHQIKVMDLETKTVSVLPVFRSESAMVDGSFPAEKQKTLPRLPKSAPGIRLSPVAASPGQTLQFKLRLDLPSGTKLTEGAPSCWFLSAEGNEWLLQGQIPSGEIESISSQPTISLQIPGDCLSLEAVLSISVFLYYCSADSSACMMKGILFSQPLQITDTQQDYIPPVELKYIF
;
A
#
# COMPACT_ATOMS: atom_id res chain seq x y z
N MET A 1 -38.43 17.31 27.14
CA MET A 1 -39.62 16.50 26.82
C MET A 1 -39.86 16.63 25.33
N ALA A 2 -39.38 15.65 24.55
CA ALA A 2 -39.66 15.57 23.12
C ALA A 2 -41.03 14.91 22.91
N ALA A 3 -41.78 15.35 21.90
CA ALA A 3 -43.12 14.88 21.60
C ALA A 3 -43.13 13.37 21.26
N PRO A 4 -44.15 12.61 21.71
CA PRO A 4 -44.28 11.19 21.38
C PRO A 4 -44.85 11.07 19.96
N GLY A 5 -44.08 10.53 19.01
CA GLY A 5 -44.62 10.13 17.70
C GLY A 5 -43.68 10.17 16.49
N ALA A 6 -42.52 10.84 16.55
CA ALA A 6 -41.54 10.76 15.47
C ALA A 6 -40.61 9.57 15.73
N ARG A 7 -40.67 8.51 14.90
CA ARG A 7 -39.55 7.56 14.81
C ARG A 7 -38.33 8.39 14.41
N SER A 8 -37.23 8.31 15.16
CA SER A 8 -35.97 8.83 14.68
C SER A 8 -35.62 8.08 13.38
N CYS A 9 -35.20 8.81 12.33
CA CYS A 9 -34.71 8.22 11.09
C CYS A 9 -33.29 7.67 11.29
N SER A 10 -33.09 6.79 12.27
CA SER A 10 -31.81 6.14 12.55
C SER A 10 -31.92 4.62 12.46
N LEU A 11 -30.78 3.94 12.52
CA LEU A 11 -30.69 2.47 12.53
C LEU A 11 -31.53 1.81 13.65
N SER A 12 -31.79 2.55 14.73
CA SER A 12 -32.65 2.10 15.84
C SER A 12 -34.06 1.67 15.39
N GLY A 13 -34.58 2.25 14.30
CA GLY A 13 -35.89 1.90 13.74
C GLY A 13 -35.96 0.50 13.15
N LEU A 14 -34.85 -0.05 12.67
CA LEU A 14 -34.77 -1.41 12.12
C LEU A 14 -34.60 -2.47 13.21
N LEU A 15 -33.91 -2.12 14.30
CA LEU A 15 -33.37 -3.07 15.27
C LEU A 15 -34.42 -4.08 15.76
N PRO A 16 -35.63 -3.71 16.25
CA PRO A 16 -36.58 -4.69 16.77
C PRO A 16 -37.11 -5.66 15.70
N ALA A 17 -37.28 -5.19 14.46
CA ALA A 17 -37.80 -6.00 13.37
C ALA A 17 -36.72 -6.95 12.84
N GLN A 18 -35.49 -6.44 12.64
CA GLN A 18 -34.39 -7.23 12.13
C GLN A 18 -33.94 -8.29 13.13
N THR A 19 -33.81 -7.98 14.43
CA THR A 19 -33.42 -8.99 15.43
C THR A 19 -34.46 -10.11 15.55
N SER A 20 -35.74 -9.80 15.34
CA SER A 20 -36.79 -10.81 15.31
C SER A 20 -36.67 -11.75 14.09
N LEU A 21 -36.29 -11.21 12.92
CA LEU A 21 -35.96 -12.02 11.75
C LEU A 21 -34.74 -12.89 12.03
N GLU A 22 -33.68 -12.32 12.59
CA GLU A 22 -32.43 -13.04 12.89
C GLU A 22 -32.64 -14.18 13.88
N TYR A 23 -33.49 -13.99 14.90
CA TYR A 23 -33.87 -15.06 15.81
C TYR A 23 -34.56 -16.22 15.07
N ALA A 24 -35.48 -15.92 14.14
CA ALA A 24 -36.12 -16.94 13.33
C ALA A 24 -35.15 -17.63 12.35
N LEU A 25 -34.16 -16.91 11.83
CA LEU A 25 -33.14 -17.47 10.94
C LEU A 25 -32.20 -18.47 11.63
N LEU A 26 -32.05 -18.38 12.96
CA LEU A 26 -31.27 -19.35 13.74
C LEU A 26 -31.99 -20.71 13.86
N ASP A 27 -33.32 -20.69 13.92
CA ASP A 27 -34.15 -21.90 14.00
C ASP A 27 -34.44 -22.51 12.62
N ALA A 28 -34.25 -21.75 11.54
CA ALA A 28 -34.51 -22.18 10.17
C ALA A 28 -33.48 -23.22 9.69
N VAL A 29 -33.97 -24.39 9.27
CA VAL A 29 -33.11 -25.55 8.96
C VAL A 29 -32.73 -25.58 7.47
N THR A 30 -33.61 -25.08 6.58
CA THR A 30 -33.37 -25.10 5.13
C THR A 30 -33.14 -23.70 4.57
N GLN A 31 -32.48 -23.64 3.41
CA GLN A 31 -32.23 -22.37 2.73
C GLN A 31 -33.54 -21.72 2.26
N GLU A 32 -34.52 -22.52 1.80
CA GLU A 32 -35.82 -22.03 1.34
C GLU A 32 -36.63 -21.39 2.48
N GLU A 33 -36.51 -21.94 3.70
CA GLU A 33 -37.12 -21.36 4.89
C GLU A 33 -36.50 -20.00 5.23
N LYS A 34 -35.16 -19.91 5.19
CA LYS A 34 -34.45 -18.63 5.37
C LYS A 34 -34.85 -17.59 4.32
N ASP A 35 -34.88 -17.97 3.05
CA ASP A 35 -35.28 -17.11 1.94
C ASP A 35 -36.72 -16.59 2.13
N SER A 36 -37.65 -17.47 2.52
CA SER A 36 -39.05 -17.12 2.79
C SER A 36 -39.21 -16.15 3.96
N LEU A 37 -38.48 -16.39 5.06
CA LEU A 37 -38.49 -15.50 6.23
C LEU A 37 -37.99 -14.09 5.88
N VAL A 38 -36.90 -13.99 5.11
CA VAL A 38 -36.37 -12.70 4.66
C VAL A 38 -37.34 -12.01 3.71
N TYR A 39 -37.99 -12.75 2.80
CA TYR A 39 -39.00 -12.19 1.90
C TYR A 39 -40.22 -11.66 2.67
N GLN A 40 -40.69 -12.38 3.69
CA GLN A 40 -41.79 -11.94 4.57
C GLN A 40 -41.40 -10.70 5.39
N TYR A 41 -40.16 -10.64 5.86
CA TYR A 41 -39.62 -9.44 6.49
C TYR A 41 -39.68 -8.24 5.54
N LEU A 42 -39.24 -8.41 4.28
CA LEU A 42 -39.31 -7.34 3.28
C LEU A 42 -40.74 -6.91 2.98
N GLN A 43 -41.69 -7.84 2.88
CA GLN A 43 -43.13 -7.50 2.75
C GLN A 43 -43.61 -6.60 3.90
N LYS A 44 -43.15 -6.88 5.13
CA LYS A 44 -43.51 -6.09 6.31
C LYS A 44 -42.86 -4.70 6.30
N VAL A 45 -41.57 -4.62 6.01
CA VAL A 45 -40.80 -3.36 6.05
C VAL A 45 -41.17 -2.44 4.89
N ASP A 46 -41.32 -2.99 3.68
CA ASP A 46 -41.77 -2.25 2.50
C ASP A 46 -43.20 -1.74 2.62
N GLY A 47 -44.04 -2.42 3.42
CA GLY A 47 -45.42 -2.05 3.71
C GLY A 47 -45.60 -1.08 4.89
N TRP A 48 -44.53 -0.54 5.47
CA TRP A 48 -44.64 0.48 6.51
C TRP A 48 -45.23 1.79 5.95
N GLU A 49 -46.13 2.43 6.71
CA GLU A 49 -46.74 3.71 6.31
C GLU A 49 -45.70 4.84 6.19
N GLN A 50 -44.61 4.75 6.96
CA GLN A 50 -43.48 5.67 6.92
C GLN A 50 -42.19 4.87 6.76
N ASP A 51 -41.51 5.09 5.62
CA ASP A 51 -40.19 4.52 5.37
C ASP A 51 -39.16 5.07 6.35
N LEU A 52 -38.17 4.24 6.71
CA LEU A 52 -36.93 4.71 7.30
C LEU A 52 -36.00 5.15 6.16
N SER A 53 -36.20 6.38 5.68
CA SER A 53 -35.40 6.95 4.60
C SER A 53 -33.98 7.27 5.06
N VAL A 54 -32.99 6.92 4.25
CA VAL A 54 -31.59 7.30 4.49
C VAL A 54 -31.40 8.80 4.22
N PRO A 55 -30.54 9.51 4.96
CA PRO A 55 -30.14 10.86 4.58
C PRO A 55 -29.52 10.90 3.18
N GLU A 56 -29.66 12.02 2.48
CA GLU A 56 -28.95 12.23 1.22
C GLU A 56 -27.46 12.45 1.48
N PHE A 57 -26.61 12.08 0.53
CA PHE A 57 -25.18 12.40 0.60
C PHE A 57 -24.98 13.94 0.61
N PRO A 58 -24.21 14.50 1.56
CA PRO A 58 -23.99 15.94 1.63
C PRO A 58 -23.41 16.49 0.33
N GLU A 59 -23.91 17.64 -0.08
CA GLU A 59 -23.41 18.30 -1.29
C GLU A 59 -21.94 18.74 -1.12
N GLY A 60 -21.18 18.63 -2.21
CA GLY A 60 -19.79 19.10 -2.24
C GLY A 60 -18.75 18.14 -1.66
N LEU A 61 -19.16 16.96 -1.17
CA LEU A 61 -18.21 15.91 -0.78
C LEU A 61 -17.48 15.32 -1.99
N GLU A 62 -16.25 14.90 -1.76
CA GLU A 62 -15.35 14.36 -2.77
C GLU A 62 -15.64 12.86 -3.01
N TRP A 63 -15.69 12.47 -4.28
CA TRP A 63 -15.96 11.10 -4.72
C TRP A 63 -14.76 10.48 -5.43
N LEU A 64 -14.59 9.18 -5.23
CA LEU A 64 -13.60 8.33 -5.89
C LEU A 64 -14.32 7.17 -6.59
N ASN A 65 -13.70 6.65 -7.65
CA ASN A 65 -14.26 5.60 -8.50
C ASN A 65 -15.58 5.95 -9.22
N THR A 66 -15.90 7.24 -9.39
CA THR A 66 -17.09 7.71 -10.12
C THR A 66 -16.71 8.78 -11.16
N GLU A 67 -17.58 9.01 -12.13
CA GLU A 67 -17.43 10.14 -13.08
C GLU A 67 -17.85 11.48 -12.46
N GLU A 68 -18.94 11.47 -11.68
CA GLU A 68 -19.51 12.62 -10.98
C GLU A 68 -19.96 12.20 -9.57
N SER A 69 -20.42 13.17 -8.76
CA SER A 69 -21.03 12.89 -7.46
C SER A 69 -22.32 12.07 -7.61
N ILE A 70 -22.53 11.10 -6.74
CA ILE A 70 -23.75 10.28 -6.71
C ILE A 70 -24.72 10.82 -5.66
N SER A 71 -26.02 10.84 -5.98
CA SER A 71 -27.13 11.13 -5.07
C SER A 71 -28.05 9.92 -4.93
N VAL A 72 -28.47 9.61 -3.72
CA VAL A 72 -29.40 8.51 -3.42
C VAL A 72 -30.71 8.71 -4.16
N TYR A 73 -31.28 9.92 -4.08
CA TYR A 73 -32.63 10.19 -4.58
C TYR A 73 -32.69 10.61 -6.05
N LYS A 74 -31.55 10.75 -6.72
CA LYS A 74 -31.47 11.03 -8.17
C LYS A 74 -30.92 9.85 -8.96
N ASP A 75 -29.76 9.34 -8.55
CA ASP A 75 -28.97 8.40 -9.36
C ASP A 75 -29.21 6.95 -8.94
N LEU A 76 -29.50 6.71 -7.66
CA LEU A 76 -29.69 5.35 -7.09
C LEU A 76 -31.15 4.90 -7.05
N CYS A 77 -32.09 5.72 -7.55
CA CYS A 77 -33.48 5.35 -7.69
C CYS A 77 -33.64 4.06 -8.54
N GLY A 78 -34.30 3.05 -7.98
CA GLY A 78 -34.49 1.76 -8.62
C GLY A 78 -33.33 0.78 -8.44
N LYS A 79 -32.48 0.99 -7.43
CA LYS A 79 -31.36 0.08 -7.08
C LYS A 79 -31.49 -0.40 -5.64
N VAL A 80 -31.05 -1.63 -5.38
CA VAL A 80 -30.62 -2.02 -4.04
C VAL A 80 -29.22 -1.43 -3.84
N VAL A 81 -28.99 -0.79 -2.69
CA VAL A 81 -27.71 -0.13 -2.40
C VAL A 81 -27.14 -0.71 -1.12
N VAL A 82 -25.84 -1.01 -1.09
CA VAL A 82 -25.12 -1.36 0.14
C VAL A 82 -24.20 -0.19 0.48
N LEU A 83 -24.50 0.51 1.56
CA LEU A 83 -23.59 1.50 2.14
C LEU A 83 -22.61 0.77 3.06
N ASP A 84 -21.32 0.96 2.83
CA ASP A 84 -20.24 0.45 3.69
C ASP A 84 -19.62 1.59 4.48
N PHE A 85 -19.95 1.71 5.76
CA PHE A 85 -19.33 2.68 6.67
C PHE A 85 -17.99 2.12 7.14
N PHE A 86 -16.92 2.57 6.50
CA PHE A 86 -15.57 2.02 6.69
C PHE A 86 -14.52 3.12 6.85
N THR A 87 -13.34 2.72 7.33
CA THR A 87 -12.12 3.54 7.36
C THR A 87 -10.95 2.61 7.04
N TYR A 88 -9.93 3.08 6.31
CA TYR A 88 -8.92 2.18 5.75
C TYR A 88 -7.83 1.76 6.75
N CYS A 89 -7.75 2.41 7.91
CA CYS A 89 -6.82 2.01 8.97
C CYS A 89 -7.23 0.70 9.66
N CYS A 90 -8.54 0.39 9.68
CA CYS A 90 -9.12 -0.64 10.53
C CYS A 90 -9.06 -2.02 9.86
N ILE A 91 -8.43 -2.98 10.54
CA ILE A 91 -8.30 -4.35 10.02
C ILE A 91 -9.65 -5.03 9.80
N ASN A 92 -10.66 -4.74 10.64
CA ASN A 92 -12.01 -5.30 10.49
C ASN A 92 -12.67 -4.83 9.19
N CYS A 93 -12.43 -3.57 8.78
CA CYS A 93 -12.90 -3.05 7.48
C CYS A 93 -12.17 -3.75 6.33
N ILE A 94 -10.85 -3.93 6.43
CA ILE A 94 -10.05 -4.60 5.41
C ILE A 94 -10.53 -6.04 5.19
N HIS A 95 -10.86 -6.77 6.26
CA HIS A 95 -11.39 -8.14 6.16
C HIS A 95 -12.77 -8.22 5.49
N LEU A 96 -13.54 -7.13 5.45
CA LEU A 96 -14.85 -7.08 4.79
C LEU A 96 -14.75 -6.87 3.27
N LEU A 97 -13.66 -6.24 2.78
CA LEU A 97 -13.49 -5.92 1.37
C LEU A 97 -13.59 -7.15 0.43
N PRO A 98 -13.03 -8.34 0.75
CA PRO A 98 -13.23 -9.55 -0.06
C PRO A 98 -14.69 -9.98 -0.21
N ASP A 99 -15.52 -9.75 0.82
CA ASP A 99 -16.95 -10.04 0.77
C ASP A 99 -17.69 -9.07 -0.16
N LEU A 100 -17.35 -7.78 -0.08
CA LEU A 100 -17.89 -6.75 -0.96
C LEU A 100 -17.46 -6.95 -2.42
N HIS A 101 -16.19 -7.32 -2.67
CA HIS A 101 -15.72 -7.67 -4.00
C HIS A 101 -16.47 -8.86 -4.60
N ALA A 102 -16.68 -9.92 -3.80
CA ALA A 102 -17.43 -11.07 -4.26
C ALA A 102 -18.90 -10.71 -4.56
N LEU A 103 -19.49 -9.80 -3.76
CA LEU A 103 -20.85 -9.32 -3.98
C LEU A 103 -20.96 -8.49 -5.26
N GLU A 104 -20.04 -7.54 -5.48
CA GLU A 104 -19.96 -6.73 -6.71
C GLU A 104 -19.76 -7.59 -7.96
N HIS A 105 -18.94 -8.64 -7.87
CA HIS A 105 -18.77 -9.60 -8.96
C HIS A 105 -20.05 -10.42 -9.23
N THR A 106 -20.85 -10.68 -8.18
CA THR A 106 -22.09 -11.48 -8.29
C THR A 106 -23.25 -10.65 -8.85
N TYR A 107 -23.35 -9.38 -8.45
CA TYR A 107 -24.42 -8.48 -8.86
C TYR A 107 -23.86 -7.12 -9.29
N SER A 108 -23.99 -6.84 -10.58
CA SER A 108 -23.57 -5.57 -11.18
C SER A 108 -24.60 -4.45 -11.00
N ASP A 109 -24.21 -3.24 -11.40
CA ASP A 109 -25.11 -2.09 -11.53
C ASP A 109 -26.36 -2.42 -12.37
N LYS A 110 -26.20 -3.18 -13.46
CA LYS A 110 -27.31 -3.64 -14.31
C LYS A 110 -28.23 -4.67 -13.64
N ASP A 111 -27.70 -5.49 -12.74
CA ASP A 111 -28.52 -6.42 -11.97
C ASP A 111 -29.36 -5.71 -10.92
N GLY A 112 -29.06 -4.44 -10.66
CA GLY A 112 -29.78 -3.56 -9.76
C GLY A 112 -29.09 -3.33 -8.43
N LEU A 113 -27.81 -3.72 -8.27
CA LEU A 113 -27.05 -3.52 -7.03
C LEU A 113 -25.95 -2.48 -7.23
N LEU A 114 -25.75 -1.61 -6.25
CA LEU A 114 -24.56 -0.78 -6.15
C LEU A 114 -24.01 -0.82 -4.71
N ILE A 115 -22.69 -0.92 -4.57
CA ILE A 115 -22.00 -0.76 -3.29
C ILE A 115 -21.43 0.66 -3.26
N VAL A 116 -21.59 1.37 -2.14
CA VAL A 116 -20.98 2.69 -1.92
C VAL A 116 -20.21 2.65 -0.62
N GLY A 117 -18.89 2.79 -0.70
CA GLY A 117 -18.04 2.99 0.47
C GLY A 117 -18.23 4.39 1.02
N VAL A 118 -18.83 4.51 2.20
CA VAL A 118 -18.96 5.77 2.93
C VAL A 118 -17.77 5.88 3.88
N HIS A 119 -16.64 6.36 3.34
CA HIS A 119 -15.40 6.49 4.09
C HIS A 119 -15.58 7.51 5.22
N SER A 120 -15.64 7.01 6.45
CA SER A 120 -15.90 7.77 7.68
C SER A 120 -14.66 7.68 8.56
N ALA A 121 -13.77 8.66 8.41
CA ALA A 121 -12.41 8.64 8.96
C ALA A 121 -12.37 8.47 10.49
N LYS A 122 -11.50 7.59 10.99
CA LYS A 122 -11.14 7.52 12.41
C LYS A 122 -10.05 8.55 12.75
N PHE A 123 -9.01 8.62 11.93
CA PHE A 123 -7.84 9.47 12.14
C PHE A 123 -7.86 10.72 11.25
N PRO A 124 -7.26 11.85 11.69
CA PRO A 124 -7.17 13.07 10.89
C PRO A 124 -6.52 12.87 9.51
N ASN A 125 -5.49 12.02 9.42
CA ASN A 125 -4.80 11.72 8.16
C ASN A 125 -5.73 11.10 7.10
N GLU A 126 -6.70 10.29 7.52
CA GLU A 126 -7.63 9.62 6.62
C GLU A 126 -8.67 10.58 6.02
N LYS A 127 -8.83 11.79 6.58
CA LYS A 127 -9.73 12.82 6.02
C LYS A 127 -9.22 13.38 4.68
N VAL A 128 -7.93 13.22 4.40
CA VAL A 128 -7.29 13.76 3.20
C VAL A 128 -7.57 12.85 1.99
N LEU A 129 -8.20 13.40 0.95
CA LEU A 129 -8.65 12.63 -0.21
C LEU A 129 -7.54 11.81 -0.87
N ASP A 130 -6.35 12.38 -1.08
CA ASP A 130 -5.24 11.69 -1.74
C ASP A 130 -4.73 10.47 -0.94
N ASN A 131 -4.90 10.48 0.39
CA ASN A 131 -4.59 9.34 1.23
C ASN A 131 -5.66 8.24 1.10
N VAL A 132 -6.95 8.60 1.11
CA VAL A 132 -8.06 7.67 0.84
C VAL A 132 -7.90 7.04 -0.54
N LYS A 133 -7.55 7.85 -1.53
CA LYS A 133 -7.28 7.41 -2.91
C LYS A 133 -6.10 6.45 -2.99
N SER A 134 -5.04 6.68 -2.22
CA SER A 134 -3.93 5.72 -2.08
C SER A 134 -4.40 4.42 -1.44
N ALA A 135 -5.25 4.47 -0.41
CA ALA A 135 -5.80 3.30 0.24
C ALA A 135 -6.73 2.47 -0.68
N ILE A 136 -7.58 3.13 -1.47
CA ILE A 136 -8.43 2.48 -2.49
C ILE A 136 -7.58 1.68 -3.47
N LEU A 137 -6.42 2.22 -3.87
CA LEU A 137 -5.48 1.50 -4.73
C LEU A 137 -4.81 0.34 -4.00
N ARG A 138 -4.33 0.56 -2.77
CA ARG A 138 -3.67 -0.46 -1.93
C ARG A 138 -4.57 -1.68 -1.71
N TYR A 139 -5.85 -1.46 -1.43
CA TYR A 139 -6.82 -2.52 -1.17
C TYR A 139 -7.70 -2.87 -2.37
N ASN A 140 -7.36 -2.36 -3.55
CA ASN A 140 -8.04 -2.62 -4.83
C ASN A 140 -9.57 -2.38 -4.80
N ILE A 141 -10.04 -1.38 -4.05
CA ILE A 141 -11.47 -1.06 -3.98
C ILE A 141 -11.96 -0.55 -5.36
N THR A 142 -12.93 -1.24 -5.96
CA THR A 142 -13.44 -0.95 -7.31
C THR A 142 -14.83 -0.34 -7.37
N HIS A 143 -15.53 -0.28 -6.24
CA HIS A 143 -16.83 0.38 -6.14
C HIS A 143 -16.67 1.88 -5.82
N PRO A 144 -17.73 2.69 -6.04
CA PRO A 144 -17.78 4.10 -5.62
C PRO A 144 -17.42 4.32 -4.15
N VAL A 145 -16.63 5.35 -3.87
CA VAL A 145 -16.28 5.75 -2.50
C VAL A 145 -16.51 7.25 -2.30
N LEU A 146 -17.23 7.59 -1.24
CA LEU A 146 -17.47 8.94 -0.76
C LEU A 146 -16.53 9.24 0.41
N ASN A 147 -15.83 10.38 0.37
CA ASN A 147 -15.06 10.87 1.53
C ASN A 147 -15.96 11.70 2.48
N ASP A 148 -16.67 11.04 3.39
CA ASP A 148 -17.44 11.71 4.47
C ASP A 148 -16.52 11.98 5.67
N ALA A 149 -15.55 12.89 5.47
CA ALA A 149 -14.46 13.15 6.41
C ALA A 149 -14.93 13.64 7.80
N ASP A 150 -16.11 14.24 7.89
CA ASP A 150 -16.72 14.70 9.15
C ASP A 150 -17.70 13.68 9.74
N ALA A 151 -17.83 12.51 9.09
CA ALA A 151 -18.70 11.41 9.51
C ALA A 151 -20.14 11.88 9.75
N SER A 152 -20.66 12.72 8.85
CA SER A 152 -21.98 13.34 8.95
C SER A 152 -23.10 12.31 8.80
N LEU A 153 -23.02 11.43 7.79
CA LEU A 153 -23.97 10.33 7.60
C LEU A 153 -23.88 9.32 8.74
N TRP A 154 -22.66 9.02 9.17
CA TRP A 154 -22.39 8.14 10.30
C TRP A 154 -23.11 8.63 11.56
N GLN A 155 -23.01 9.93 11.88
CA GLN A 155 -23.64 10.53 13.05
C GLN A 155 -25.16 10.56 12.93
N GLU A 156 -25.70 10.94 11.77
CA GLU A 156 -27.15 11.02 11.57
C GLU A 156 -27.83 9.65 11.66
N LEU A 157 -27.16 8.59 11.20
CA LEU A 157 -27.63 7.22 11.26
C LEU A 157 -27.32 6.51 12.58
N GLU A 158 -26.62 7.17 13.51
CA GLU A 158 -26.16 6.62 14.80
C GLU A 158 -25.29 5.37 14.63
N VAL A 159 -24.45 5.33 13.60
CA VAL A 159 -23.45 4.27 13.42
C VAL A 159 -22.45 4.31 14.57
N SER A 160 -22.00 3.14 15.04
CA SER A 160 -21.16 3.03 16.24
C SER A 160 -20.05 1.98 16.15
N CYS A 161 -19.84 1.38 14.98
CA CYS A 161 -18.86 0.33 14.78
C CYS A 161 -18.33 0.33 13.35
N TRP A 162 -17.01 0.19 13.21
CA TRP A 162 -16.36 -0.04 11.92
C TRP A 162 -16.10 -1.55 11.73
N PRO A 163 -16.47 -2.15 10.58
CA PRO A 163 -17.39 -1.61 9.57
C PRO A 163 -18.86 -1.72 9.98
N THR A 164 -19.75 -0.96 9.33
CA THR A 164 -21.20 -1.18 9.37
C THR A 164 -21.77 -1.14 7.96
N LEU A 165 -22.48 -2.19 7.54
CA LEU A 165 -23.20 -2.23 6.27
C LEU A 165 -24.65 -1.82 6.46
N ILE A 166 -25.18 -0.98 5.58
CA ILE A 166 -26.62 -0.65 5.52
C ILE A 166 -27.15 -0.99 4.12
N ILE A 167 -28.17 -1.83 4.05
CA ILE A 167 -28.79 -2.25 2.79
C ILE A 167 -30.07 -1.43 2.56
N LEU A 168 -30.16 -0.74 1.43
CA LEU A 168 -31.27 0.12 1.04
C LEU A 168 -32.11 -0.51 -0.07
N GLY A 169 -33.40 -0.18 -0.10
CA GLY A 169 -34.32 -0.45 -1.20
C GLY A 169 -34.29 0.63 -2.29
N PRO A 170 -35.09 0.46 -3.36
CA PRO A 170 -35.04 1.27 -4.59
C PRO A 170 -35.43 2.74 -4.42
N ARG A 171 -35.91 3.14 -3.25
CA ARG A 171 -36.34 4.50 -2.92
C ARG A 171 -35.62 5.09 -1.71
N GLY A 172 -34.44 4.54 -1.37
CA GLY A 172 -33.64 5.00 -0.23
C GLY A 172 -34.16 4.54 1.14
N ASN A 173 -35.11 3.60 1.17
CA ASN A 173 -35.64 3.04 2.40
C ASN A 173 -34.67 1.99 2.97
N MET A 174 -34.21 2.18 4.21
CA MET A 174 -33.31 1.25 4.89
C MET A 174 -34.03 -0.08 5.18
N LEU A 175 -33.38 -1.19 4.82
CA LEU A 175 -33.93 -2.55 4.93
C LEU A 175 -33.24 -3.35 6.03
N PHE A 176 -31.90 -3.29 6.07
CA PHE A 176 -31.08 -4.07 6.99
C PHE A 176 -29.82 -3.29 7.40
N SER A 177 -29.28 -3.62 8.58
CA SER A 177 -27.94 -3.21 9.01
C SER A 177 -27.12 -4.41 9.50
N LEU A 178 -25.87 -4.57 9.05
CA LEU A 178 -24.93 -5.58 9.54
C LEU A 178 -23.75 -4.88 10.21
N ILE A 179 -23.50 -5.19 11.48
CA ILE A 179 -22.52 -4.51 12.32
C ILE A 179 -21.28 -5.39 12.48
N GLY A 180 -20.10 -4.88 12.14
CA GLY A 180 -18.82 -5.57 12.21
C GLY A 180 -18.51 -6.45 11.01
N GLU A 181 -17.44 -7.24 11.12
CA GLU A 181 -16.96 -8.16 10.09
C GLU A 181 -17.63 -9.56 10.16
N GLY A 182 -17.39 -10.40 9.14
CA GLY A 182 -17.74 -11.83 9.17
C GLY A 182 -19.20 -12.18 8.87
N HIS A 183 -19.99 -11.24 8.33
CA HIS A 183 -21.41 -11.45 8.02
C HIS A 183 -21.68 -11.83 6.56
N ARG A 184 -20.71 -12.42 5.84
CA ARG A 184 -20.81 -12.78 4.41
C ARG A 184 -22.12 -13.48 4.05
N GLU A 185 -22.51 -14.52 4.81
CA GLU A 185 -23.73 -15.28 4.53
C GLU A 185 -25.00 -14.40 4.59
N LYS A 186 -25.10 -13.54 5.61
CA LYS A 186 -26.22 -12.61 5.75
C LYS A 186 -26.20 -11.52 4.67
N LEU A 187 -25.02 -11.00 4.32
CA LEU A 187 -24.87 -10.00 3.26
C LEU A 187 -25.44 -10.53 1.93
N PHE A 188 -25.06 -11.75 1.53
CA PHE A 188 -25.56 -12.36 0.31
C PHE A 188 -27.04 -12.72 0.40
N LEU A 189 -27.50 -13.28 1.54
CA LEU A 189 -28.91 -13.61 1.74
C LEU A 189 -29.80 -12.35 1.64
N TYR A 190 -29.46 -11.29 2.34
CA TYR A 190 -30.29 -10.08 2.41
C TYR A 190 -30.31 -9.33 1.08
N THR A 191 -29.17 -9.17 0.42
CA THR A 191 -29.08 -8.46 -0.87
C THR A 191 -29.77 -9.26 -1.99
N SER A 192 -29.55 -10.57 -2.07
CA SER A 192 -30.19 -11.42 -3.10
C SER A 192 -31.71 -11.44 -2.97
N ILE A 193 -32.23 -11.56 -1.75
CA ILE A 193 -33.68 -11.56 -1.50
C ILE A 193 -34.28 -10.17 -1.65
N ALA A 194 -33.55 -9.09 -1.30
CA ALA A 194 -33.97 -7.72 -1.60
C ALA A 194 -34.10 -7.48 -3.11
N LEU A 195 -33.10 -7.87 -3.89
CA LEU A 195 -33.14 -7.80 -5.35
C LEU A 195 -34.32 -8.60 -5.91
N LYS A 196 -34.53 -9.84 -5.44
CA LYS A 196 -35.67 -10.68 -5.84
C LYS A 196 -37.00 -9.99 -5.56
N TYR A 197 -37.21 -9.54 -4.32
CA TYR A 197 -38.44 -8.90 -3.87
C TYR A 197 -38.81 -7.67 -4.71
N TYR A 198 -37.86 -6.75 -4.92
CA TYR A 198 -38.13 -5.53 -5.68
C TYR A 198 -38.17 -5.77 -7.20
N LYS A 199 -37.52 -6.81 -7.74
CA LYS A 199 -37.70 -7.27 -9.13
C LYS A 199 -39.09 -7.83 -9.37
N ASP A 200 -39.61 -8.66 -8.47
CA ASP A 200 -40.98 -9.20 -8.54
C ASP A 200 -42.04 -8.08 -8.60
N ARG A 201 -41.72 -6.89 -8.07
CA ARG A 201 -42.55 -5.68 -8.09
C ARG A 201 -42.26 -4.70 -9.22
N GLY A 202 -41.29 -5.00 -10.10
CA GLY A 202 -40.89 -4.11 -11.19
C GLY A 202 -40.28 -2.78 -10.74
N GLN A 203 -39.65 -2.74 -9.56
CA GLN A 203 -39.07 -1.52 -8.98
C GLN A 203 -37.55 -1.42 -9.14
N ILE A 204 -36.90 -2.43 -9.72
CA ILE A 204 -35.46 -2.42 -10.02
C ILE A 204 -35.21 -2.03 -11.48
N ARG A 205 -34.33 -1.06 -11.69
CA ARG A 205 -33.89 -0.58 -13.01
C ARG A 205 -32.56 -1.23 -13.41
N ASP A 206 -32.33 -1.36 -14.70
CA ASP A 206 -31.13 -1.96 -15.32
C ASP A 206 -30.15 -0.92 -15.89
N ASN A 207 -30.37 0.37 -15.63
CA ASN A 207 -29.48 1.45 -16.07
C ASN A 207 -28.09 1.35 -15.43
N LYS A 208 -27.06 1.82 -16.15
CA LYS A 208 -25.70 1.89 -15.63
C LYS A 208 -25.48 3.07 -14.69
N ILE A 209 -24.44 2.97 -13.86
CA ILE A 209 -23.87 4.07 -13.06
C ILE A 209 -22.45 4.38 -13.60
N GLY A 210 -22.09 5.67 -13.70
CA GLY A 210 -20.81 6.11 -14.24
C GLY A 210 -19.64 5.83 -13.29
N ILE A 211 -18.94 4.71 -13.50
CA ILE A 211 -17.77 4.28 -12.72
C ILE A 211 -16.49 4.59 -13.49
N LYS A 212 -15.52 5.23 -12.83
CA LYS A 212 -14.20 5.54 -13.39
C LYS A 212 -13.10 5.19 -12.40
N LEU A 213 -12.42 4.08 -12.62
CA LEU A 213 -11.41 3.56 -11.69
C LEU A 213 -10.11 4.36 -11.77
N TYR A 214 -9.60 4.78 -10.61
CA TYR A 214 -8.36 5.55 -10.58
C TYR A 214 -7.12 4.73 -10.96
N LYS A 215 -7.11 3.42 -10.64
CA LYS A 215 -5.99 2.51 -10.95
C LYS A 215 -5.63 2.45 -12.44
N ASP A 216 -6.59 2.68 -13.32
CA ASP A 216 -6.40 2.63 -14.77
C ASP A 216 -5.56 3.81 -15.30
N SER A 217 -5.31 4.82 -14.46
CA SER A 217 -4.55 6.03 -14.80
C SER A 217 -3.10 6.04 -14.30
N LEU A 218 -2.68 5.04 -13.51
CA LEU A 218 -1.37 5.05 -12.86
C LEU A 218 -0.24 4.61 -13.80
N PRO A 219 0.91 5.31 -13.79
CA PRO A 219 2.10 4.83 -14.47
C PRO A 219 2.70 3.62 -13.74
N PRO A 220 3.33 2.67 -14.47
CA PRO A 220 4.09 1.61 -13.84
C PRO A 220 5.29 2.19 -13.09
N SER A 221 5.59 1.61 -11.92
CA SER A 221 6.73 1.98 -11.09
C SER A 221 7.49 0.73 -10.62
N PRO A 222 8.78 0.82 -10.24
CA PRO A 222 9.54 -0.34 -9.79
C PRO A 222 9.03 -0.96 -8.49
N LEU A 223 8.39 -0.16 -7.62
CA LEU A 223 7.74 -0.57 -6.38
C LEU A 223 6.32 0.00 -6.40
N LEU A 224 5.36 -0.71 -5.81
CA LEU A 224 3.98 -0.27 -5.68
C LEU A 224 3.55 -0.51 -4.24
N PHE A 225 3.43 0.58 -3.47
CA PHE A 225 3.07 0.55 -2.06
C PHE A 225 3.92 -0.43 -1.23
N PRO A 226 5.27 -0.30 -1.20
CA PRO A 226 6.10 -1.19 -0.40
C PRO A 226 5.73 -1.06 1.09
N GLY A 227 5.27 -2.15 1.70
CA GLY A 227 4.78 -2.14 3.08
C GLY A 227 5.90 -2.26 4.12
N LYS A 228 6.89 -3.12 3.86
CA LYS A 228 7.99 -3.41 4.79
C LYS A 228 9.33 -3.57 4.08
N VAL A 229 10.40 -3.32 4.84
CA VAL A 229 11.79 -3.53 4.43
C VAL A 229 12.58 -4.09 5.60
N THR A 230 13.45 -5.06 5.35
CA THR A 230 14.42 -5.58 6.33
C THR A 230 15.81 -5.69 5.72
N VAL A 231 16.83 -5.80 6.58
CA VAL A 231 18.24 -5.89 6.19
C VAL A 231 18.79 -7.25 6.60
N ASP A 232 19.47 -7.93 5.68
CA ASP A 232 20.31 -9.08 6.00
C ASP A 232 21.61 -8.58 6.64
N HIS A 233 21.77 -8.83 7.94
CA HIS A 233 22.92 -8.39 8.70
C HIS A 233 24.23 -9.12 8.34
N VAL A 234 24.23 -10.18 7.53
CA VAL A 234 25.49 -10.84 7.13
C VAL A 234 25.95 -10.35 5.76
N SER A 235 25.02 -10.26 4.81
CA SER A 235 25.33 -9.92 3.41
C SER A 235 25.04 -8.47 3.04
N ASN A 236 24.45 -7.69 3.95
CA ASN A 236 24.00 -6.31 3.73
C ASN A 236 23.03 -6.14 2.54
N ARG A 237 22.29 -7.21 2.20
CA ARG A 237 21.14 -7.16 1.27
C ARG A 237 19.91 -6.61 1.96
N LEU A 238 18.97 -6.10 1.18
CA LEU A 238 17.64 -5.71 1.66
C LEU A 238 16.61 -6.70 1.12
N VAL A 239 15.59 -6.98 1.94
CA VAL A 239 14.38 -7.66 1.50
C VAL A 239 13.24 -6.66 1.60
N ILE A 240 12.55 -6.43 0.48
CA ILE A 240 11.46 -5.48 0.37
C ILE A 240 10.18 -6.25 0.08
N ALA A 241 9.16 -6.05 0.91
CA ALA A 241 7.80 -6.48 0.60
C ALA A 241 7.15 -5.43 -0.30
N ASP A 242 7.12 -5.72 -1.60
CA ASP A 242 6.52 -4.87 -2.62
C ASP A 242 5.02 -5.18 -2.72
N THR A 243 4.30 -4.74 -1.69
CA THR A 243 2.96 -5.22 -1.33
C THR A 243 1.97 -5.09 -2.48
N GLY A 244 1.90 -3.95 -3.14
CA GLY A 244 0.95 -3.69 -4.24
C GLY A 244 1.28 -4.43 -5.53
N HIS A 245 2.51 -4.94 -5.69
CA HIS A 245 2.83 -5.90 -6.76
C HIS A 245 2.72 -7.37 -6.32
N HIS A 246 2.23 -7.62 -5.10
CA HIS A 246 2.04 -8.96 -4.53
C HIS A 246 3.32 -9.83 -4.62
N ARG A 247 4.49 -9.25 -4.31
CA ARG A 247 5.79 -9.91 -4.47
C ARG A 247 6.82 -9.50 -3.42
N ILE A 248 7.89 -10.28 -3.33
CA ILE A 248 9.08 -10.01 -2.52
C ILE A 248 10.28 -9.72 -3.42
N LEU A 249 11.04 -8.68 -3.08
CA LEU A 249 12.30 -8.33 -3.73
C LEU A 249 13.47 -8.57 -2.79
N VAL A 250 14.52 -9.22 -3.28
CA VAL A 250 15.83 -9.26 -2.63
C VAL A 250 16.77 -8.37 -3.43
N VAL A 251 17.28 -7.31 -2.81
CA VAL A 251 18.10 -6.30 -3.49
C VAL A 251 19.44 -6.12 -2.77
N TRP A 252 20.48 -5.86 -3.54
CA TRP A 252 21.77 -5.44 -2.99
C TRP A 252 21.68 -4.01 -2.42
N ARG A 253 22.66 -3.62 -1.62
CA ARG A 253 22.71 -2.28 -0.99
C ARG A 253 22.77 -1.12 -1.99
N ASN A 254 23.28 -1.35 -3.20
CA ASN A 254 23.25 -0.39 -4.30
C ASN A 254 21.87 -0.29 -4.97
N GLY A 255 20.91 -1.15 -4.58
CA GLY A 255 19.56 -1.23 -5.09
C GLY A 255 19.37 -2.09 -6.35
N GLN A 256 20.43 -2.81 -6.77
CA GLN A 256 20.32 -3.82 -7.81
C GLN A 256 19.49 -5.01 -7.32
N ILE A 257 18.46 -5.39 -8.09
CA ILE A 257 17.63 -6.57 -7.80
C ILE A 257 18.44 -7.85 -8.02
N GLN A 258 18.52 -8.68 -6.97
CA GLN A 258 19.03 -10.05 -7.04
C GLN A 258 17.90 -11.03 -7.41
N TYR A 259 16.79 -10.97 -6.68
CA TYR A 259 15.61 -11.82 -6.91
C TYR A 259 14.33 -11.00 -6.87
N SER A 260 13.38 -11.38 -7.72
CA SER A 260 11.99 -10.91 -7.68
C SER A 260 11.07 -12.12 -7.66
N ILE A 261 10.32 -12.29 -6.58
CA ILE A 261 9.61 -13.54 -6.26
C ILE A 261 8.13 -13.22 -6.08
N GLY A 262 7.28 -13.69 -7.00
CA GLY A 262 5.84 -13.41 -7.02
C GLY A 262 5.41 -12.23 -7.90
N GLY A 263 4.09 -11.99 -7.91
CA GLY A 263 3.43 -10.95 -8.71
C GLY A 263 3.24 -11.30 -10.19
N PRO A 264 2.59 -10.42 -10.97
CA PRO A 264 1.97 -9.16 -10.53
C PRO A 264 0.59 -9.35 -9.89
N ASN A 265 -0.01 -10.53 -10.01
CA ASN A 265 -1.34 -10.82 -9.50
C ASN A 265 -1.27 -11.47 -8.11
N PRO A 266 -2.30 -11.29 -7.27
CA PRO A 266 -2.41 -11.98 -6.00
C PRO A 266 -2.56 -13.50 -6.21
N GLY A 267 -2.05 -14.28 -5.26
CA GLY A 267 -2.20 -15.73 -5.22
C GLY A 267 -1.51 -16.35 -4.00
N ARG A 268 -1.63 -17.67 -3.86
CA ARG A 268 -1.06 -18.44 -2.73
C ARG A 268 -0.20 -19.63 -3.17
N LYS A 269 0.25 -19.63 -4.42
CA LYS A 269 0.99 -20.76 -4.99
C LYS A 269 2.41 -20.82 -4.39
N ASP A 270 2.80 -22.01 -3.95
CA ASP A 270 4.17 -22.37 -3.54
C ASP A 270 4.95 -22.94 -4.74
N GLY A 271 6.25 -23.20 -4.57
CA GLY A 271 7.09 -23.82 -5.59
C GLY A 271 8.33 -22.99 -5.93
N MET A 272 8.82 -23.09 -7.16
CA MET A 272 9.93 -22.26 -7.63
C MET A 272 9.55 -20.78 -7.65
N PHE A 273 10.54 -19.89 -7.65
CA PHE A 273 10.31 -18.45 -7.67
C PHE A 273 9.38 -17.97 -8.80
N SER A 274 9.55 -18.54 -10.00
CA SER A 274 8.74 -18.21 -11.20
C SER A 274 7.27 -18.58 -11.10
N GLU A 275 6.91 -19.50 -10.21
CA GLU A 275 5.55 -19.99 -10.02
C GLU A 275 4.88 -19.44 -8.76
N SER A 276 5.69 -18.98 -7.82
CA SER A 276 5.24 -18.58 -6.51
C SER A 276 4.39 -17.32 -6.57
N THR A 277 3.35 -17.22 -5.75
CA THR A 277 2.51 -16.02 -5.66
C THR A 277 2.20 -15.70 -4.19
N PHE A 278 2.06 -14.40 -3.91
CA PHE A 278 1.70 -13.84 -2.61
C PHE A 278 0.42 -13.02 -2.74
N ASN A 279 -0.16 -12.58 -1.62
CA ASN A 279 -1.27 -11.65 -1.62
C ASN A 279 -1.04 -10.54 -0.58
N SER A 280 -0.64 -9.36 -1.06
CA SER A 280 -0.37 -8.17 -0.24
C SER A 280 0.59 -8.47 0.93
N PRO A 281 1.80 -9.01 0.67
CA PRO A 281 2.73 -9.35 1.74
C PRO A 281 3.22 -8.10 2.50
N GLN A 282 3.43 -8.26 3.81
CA GLN A 282 3.92 -7.22 4.71
C GLN A 282 5.26 -7.66 5.33
N GLY A 283 5.26 -8.02 6.62
CA GLY A 283 6.45 -8.42 7.38
C GLY A 283 7.40 -9.32 6.64
N VAL A 284 8.68 -8.99 6.65
CA VAL A 284 9.76 -9.80 6.09
C VAL A 284 10.91 -9.89 7.08
N ALA A 285 11.43 -11.11 7.30
CA ALA A 285 12.60 -11.35 8.13
C ALA A 285 13.55 -12.30 7.39
N ILE A 286 14.85 -12.02 7.43
CA ILE A 286 15.88 -12.84 6.76
C ILE A 286 16.97 -13.27 7.75
N MET A 287 17.34 -14.55 7.68
CA MET A 287 18.48 -15.12 8.40
C MET A 287 18.97 -16.35 7.64
N ASP A 288 20.29 -16.51 7.49
CA ASP A 288 20.91 -17.67 6.86
C ASP A 288 20.29 -18.03 5.48
N ASN A 289 20.13 -17.04 4.59
CA ASN A 289 19.49 -17.19 3.27
C ASN A 289 18.02 -17.66 3.28
N ILE A 290 17.38 -17.74 4.45
CA ILE A 290 15.96 -18.04 4.60
C ILE A 290 15.21 -16.76 4.92
N ILE A 291 14.20 -16.45 4.10
CA ILE A 291 13.27 -15.35 4.34
C ILE A 291 11.95 -15.93 4.83
N TYR A 292 11.43 -15.40 5.93
CA TYR A 292 10.03 -15.58 6.27
C TYR A 292 9.25 -14.35 5.82
N VAL A 293 8.00 -14.57 5.41
CA VAL A 293 7.08 -13.53 4.92
C VAL A 293 5.76 -13.67 5.65
N ALA A 294 5.28 -12.55 6.19
CA ALA A 294 3.90 -12.39 6.62
C ALA A 294 3.05 -12.05 5.38
N ASP A 295 2.40 -13.07 4.82
CA ASP A 295 1.61 -12.97 3.59
C ASP A 295 0.16 -12.65 3.97
N THR A 296 -0.06 -11.36 4.23
CA THR A 296 -1.12 -10.84 5.11
C THR A 296 -2.52 -11.20 4.64
N GLU A 297 -2.87 -10.91 3.39
CA GLU A 297 -4.23 -11.19 2.88
C GLU A 297 -4.45 -12.66 2.50
N ASN A 298 -3.39 -13.46 2.42
CA ASN A 298 -3.54 -14.91 2.38
C ASN A 298 -3.73 -15.50 3.78
N HIS A 299 -3.49 -14.73 4.84
CA HIS A 299 -3.45 -15.23 6.23
C HIS A 299 -2.44 -16.40 6.36
N LEU A 300 -1.26 -16.23 5.76
CA LEU A 300 -0.20 -17.24 5.74
C LEU A 300 1.13 -16.68 6.26
N ILE A 301 1.98 -17.56 6.79
CA ILE A 301 3.42 -17.33 6.89
C ILE A 301 4.10 -18.18 5.83
N ARG A 302 4.87 -17.53 4.95
CA ARG A 302 5.59 -18.17 3.85
C ARG A 302 7.08 -18.21 4.17
N LYS A 303 7.78 -19.24 3.71
CA LYS A 303 9.23 -19.40 3.76
C LYS A 303 9.76 -19.33 2.34
N ILE A 304 10.75 -18.48 2.10
CA ILE A 304 11.54 -18.43 0.87
C ILE A 304 12.93 -18.94 1.22
N ASP A 305 13.37 -19.95 0.50
CA ASP A 305 14.70 -20.54 0.60
C ASP A 305 15.53 -20.05 -0.59
N LEU A 306 16.47 -19.13 -0.36
CA LEU A 306 17.26 -18.53 -1.44
C LEU A 306 18.30 -19.47 -2.03
N GLU A 307 18.70 -20.52 -1.30
CA GLU A 307 19.65 -21.52 -1.80
C GLU A 307 18.95 -22.58 -2.65
N ALA A 308 17.76 -23.01 -2.22
CA ALA A 308 16.94 -23.96 -2.97
C ALA A 308 16.10 -23.30 -4.08
N GLU A 309 15.97 -21.97 -4.07
CA GLU A 309 15.11 -21.17 -4.95
C GLU A 309 13.62 -21.57 -4.89
N MET A 310 13.14 -21.85 -3.67
CA MET A 310 11.80 -22.38 -3.42
C MET A 310 11.04 -21.55 -2.39
N VAL A 311 9.73 -21.41 -2.60
CA VAL A 311 8.76 -20.89 -1.64
C VAL A 311 7.88 -22.02 -1.12
N SER A 312 7.63 -22.03 0.19
CA SER A 312 6.71 -22.96 0.85
C SER A 312 5.88 -22.25 1.91
N THR A 313 4.67 -22.73 2.17
CA THR A 313 3.85 -22.29 3.31
C THR A 313 4.31 -23.00 4.59
N VAL A 314 4.39 -22.29 5.72
CA VAL A 314 4.80 -22.88 7.01
C VAL A 314 3.77 -22.69 8.13
N ALA A 315 2.89 -21.70 8.02
CA ALA A 315 1.78 -21.51 8.93
C ALA A 315 0.58 -20.83 8.25
N GLY A 316 -0.62 -21.08 8.78
CA GLY A 316 -1.86 -20.57 8.20
C GLY A 316 -2.53 -21.56 7.25
N ILE A 317 -3.85 -21.45 7.13
CA ILE A 317 -4.69 -22.32 6.29
C ILE A 317 -5.17 -21.64 4.98
N GLY A 318 -4.74 -20.40 4.73
CA GLY A 318 -5.06 -19.66 3.50
C GLY A 318 -6.38 -18.88 3.53
N ILE A 319 -6.99 -18.75 4.72
CA ILE A 319 -8.21 -17.97 5.00
C ILE A 319 -8.11 -17.34 6.39
N GLN A 320 -8.91 -16.29 6.64
CA GLN A 320 -8.97 -15.58 7.92
C GLN A 320 -9.33 -16.51 9.08
N GLY A 321 -8.42 -16.64 10.05
CA GLY A 321 -8.65 -17.36 11.30
C GLY A 321 -9.32 -16.48 12.36
N THR A 322 -10.16 -17.09 13.20
CA THR A 322 -10.74 -16.45 14.39
C THR A 322 -10.23 -17.07 15.70
N ASP A 323 -9.28 -18.01 15.60
CA ASP A 323 -8.62 -18.64 16.75
C ASP A 323 -7.78 -17.61 17.52
N LYS A 324 -8.03 -17.50 18.83
CA LYS A 324 -7.35 -16.56 19.74
C LYS A 324 -6.32 -17.25 20.64
N GLU A 325 -6.14 -18.56 20.53
CA GLU A 325 -5.31 -19.40 21.39
C GLU A 325 -4.14 -20.00 20.58
N GLY A 326 -4.47 -20.69 19.50
CA GLY A 326 -3.57 -21.51 18.70
C GLY A 326 -3.00 -22.73 19.42
N GLY A 327 -1.93 -23.29 18.85
CA GLY A 327 -1.25 -24.49 19.36
C GLY A 327 -1.20 -25.65 18.36
N ALA A 328 -1.91 -25.55 17.23
CA ALA A 328 -1.76 -26.49 16.13
C ALA A 328 -0.43 -26.31 15.41
N LYS A 329 -0.10 -27.27 14.55
CA LYS A 329 1.16 -27.28 13.81
C LYS A 329 1.01 -26.53 12.50
N GLY A 330 1.72 -25.40 12.36
CA GLY A 330 1.97 -24.72 11.09
C GLY A 330 0.73 -24.58 10.21
N GLU A 331 0.72 -25.31 9.09
CA GLU A 331 -0.33 -25.29 8.07
C GLU A 331 -1.71 -25.78 8.56
N GLU A 332 -1.81 -26.37 9.76
CA GLU A 332 -3.07 -26.73 10.39
C GLU A 332 -3.64 -25.60 11.26
N GLN A 333 -2.85 -24.56 11.54
CA GLN A 333 -3.24 -23.46 12.43
C GLN A 333 -3.81 -22.28 11.64
N PRO A 334 -5.10 -21.93 11.80
CA PRO A 334 -5.63 -20.67 11.30
C PRO A 334 -4.95 -19.49 11.99
N ILE A 335 -4.62 -18.46 11.22
CA ILE A 335 -4.06 -17.19 11.69
C ILE A 335 -4.82 -16.03 11.01
N SER A 336 -4.65 -14.80 11.47
CA SER A 336 -5.39 -13.64 10.94
C SER A 336 -4.51 -12.44 10.69
N SER A 337 -4.25 -12.16 9.42
CA SER A 337 -3.56 -10.95 8.96
C SER A 337 -2.23 -10.75 9.69
N PRO A 338 -1.28 -11.70 9.57
CA PRO A 338 0.07 -11.49 10.09
C PRO A 338 0.67 -10.27 9.37
N TRP A 339 1.17 -9.32 10.15
CA TRP A 339 1.56 -8.00 9.61
C TRP A 339 3.06 -7.75 9.71
N ASP A 340 3.69 -8.21 10.77
CA ASP A 340 5.15 -8.16 10.89
C ASP A 340 5.72 -9.41 11.53
N ILE A 341 6.98 -9.69 11.23
CA ILE A 341 7.70 -10.86 11.72
C ILE A 341 9.14 -10.55 12.03
N VAL A 342 9.66 -11.11 13.12
CA VAL A 342 11.08 -11.03 13.48
C VAL A 342 11.56 -12.34 14.08
N PHE A 343 12.81 -12.71 13.82
CA PHE A 343 13.44 -13.84 14.48
C PHE A 343 13.65 -13.57 15.97
N GLY A 344 13.81 -14.64 16.75
CA GLY A 344 14.18 -14.57 18.16
C GLY A 344 14.56 -15.94 18.73
N ARG A 345 14.91 -15.93 20.01
CA ARG A 345 15.41 -17.12 20.73
C ARG A 345 14.51 -17.51 21.89
N SER A 346 14.34 -18.81 22.09
CA SER A 346 13.60 -19.39 23.21
C SER A 346 14.30 -19.24 24.56
N GLY A 347 15.63 -19.07 24.55
CA GLY A 347 16.41 -18.82 25.74
C GLY A 347 17.84 -18.38 25.45
N PRO A 348 18.56 -17.89 26.49
CA PRO A 348 19.93 -17.39 26.34
C PRO A 348 20.94 -18.50 25.98
N GLU A 349 20.62 -19.76 26.26
CA GLU A 349 21.49 -20.92 25.96
C GLU A 349 21.37 -21.39 24.50
N VAL A 350 20.35 -20.92 23.77
CA VAL A 350 20.15 -21.28 22.36
C VAL A 350 21.04 -20.41 21.48
N GLN A 351 21.87 -21.05 20.67
CA GLN A 351 22.88 -20.36 19.85
C GLN A 351 22.32 -19.79 18.54
N ARG A 352 21.15 -20.26 18.10
CA ARG A 352 20.48 -19.83 16.86
C ARG A 352 19.06 -19.38 17.16
N ASP A 353 18.51 -18.53 16.30
CA ASP A 353 17.13 -18.10 16.44
C ASP A 353 16.21 -19.25 16.05
N ASP A 354 15.38 -19.68 17.00
CA ASP A 354 14.50 -20.86 16.93
C ASP A 354 13.01 -20.49 17.03
N ILE A 355 12.71 -19.19 17.10
CA ILE A 355 11.35 -18.64 17.14
C ILE A 355 11.21 -17.58 16.05
N LEU A 356 10.06 -17.59 15.37
CA LEU A 356 9.57 -16.46 14.60
C LEU A 356 8.44 -15.78 15.38
N TRP A 357 8.68 -14.55 15.83
CA TRP A 357 7.65 -13.71 16.43
C TRP A 357 6.78 -13.10 15.35
N ILE A 358 5.47 -13.03 15.58
CA ILE A 358 4.49 -12.56 14.59
C ILE A 358 3.58 -11.53 15.25
N ALA A 359 3.49 -10.33 14.66
CA ALA A 359 2.46 -9.37 14.99
C ALA A 359 1.18 -9.75 14.23
N MET A 360 0.22 -10.30 14.96
CA MET A 360 -1.04 -10.80 14.42
C MET A 360 -2.09 -9.68 14.51
N ALA A 361 -2.15 -8.85 13.47
CA ALA A 361 -2.98 -7.66 13.45
C ALA A 361 -4.47 -8.00 13.57
N GLY A 362 -4.92 -9.02 12.83
CA GLY A 362 -6.33 -9.37 12.70
C GLY A 362 -6.98 -10.00 13.94
N THR A 363 -6.19 -10.51 14.88
CA THR A 363 -6.69 -10.96 16.20
C THR A 363 -6.10 -10.14 17.34
N HIS A 364 -5.43 -9.01 17.06
CA HIS A 364 -4.85 -8.10 18.04
C HIS A 364 -3.93 -8.80 19.07
N GLN A 365 -2.96 -9.57 18.56
CA GLN A 365 -2.13 -10.44 19.38
C GLN A 365 -0.68 -10.50 18.89
N ILE A 366 0.22 -10.91 19.79
CA ILE A 366 1.57 -11.34 19.42
C ILE A 366 1.62 -12.87 19.46
N TRP A 367 1.98 -13.47 18.34
CA TRP A 367 2.08 -14.91 18.13
C TRP A 367 3.54 -15.34 17.99
N ALA A 368 3.76 -16.65 18.14
CA ALA A 368 5.06 -17.28 17.93
C ALA A 368 4.88 -18.53 17.07
N PHE A 369 5.78 -18.69 16.11
CA PHE A 369 5.98 -19.93 15.36
C PHE A 369 7.32 -20.54 15.72
N LEU A 370 7.30 -21.80 16.16
CA LEU A 370 8.47 -22.51 16.65
C LEU A 370 9.23 -23.10 15.45
N LEU A 371 10.38 -22.52 15.09
CA LEU A 371 11.22 -22.99 13.99
C LEU A 371 11.90 -24.33 14.32
N ASP A 372 12.19 -24.54 15.61
CA ASP A 372 12.69 -25.78 16.19
C ASP A 372 11.99 -26.08 17.53
N TYR A 373 12.38 -27.19 18.19
CA TYR A 373 11.90 -27.51 19.53
C TYR A 373 12.40 -26.44 20.51
N GLY A 374 11.50 -25.91 21.35
CA GLY A 374 11.85 -24.81 22.24
C GLY A 374 10.80 -24.53 23.31
N ARG A 375 11.04 -23.48 24.10
CA ARG A 375 10.14 -23.03 25.16
C ARG A 375 9.85 -21.54 24.99
N LEU A 376 8.60 -21.15 25.23
CA LEU A 376 8.26 -19.74 25.37
C LEU A 376 8.23 -19.36 26.85
N PRO A 377 8.47 -18.09 27.20
CA PRO A 377 8.32 -17.61 28.57
C PRO A 377 6.96 -18.03 29.18
N LYS A 378 7.01 -18.63 30.37
CA LYS A 378 5.84 -19.17 31.10
C LYS A 378 5.07 -20.29 30.37
N LYS A 379 5.65 -20.98 29.38
CA LYS A 379 5.05 -22.16 28.74
C LYS A 379 5.95 -23.40 28.87
N ASN A 380 5.31 -24.58 28.75
CA ASN A 380 6.01 -25.85 28.63
C ASN A 380 6.76 -25.95 27.29
N GLU A 381 7.53 -27.02 27.13
CA GLU A 381 8.21 -27.33 25.88
C GLU A 381 7.24 -27.55 24.73
N LEU A 382 7.53 -26.91 23.61
CA LEU A 382 6.71 -26.92 22.41
C LEU A 382 7.48 -27.61 21.28
N LYS A 383 6.73 -28.29 20.42
CA LYS A 383 7.29 -29.00 19.28
C LYS A 383 7.61 -28.03 18.16
N LYS A 384 8.56 -28.42 17.31
CA LYS A 384 8.82 -27.76 16.03
C LYS A 384 7.53 -27.62 15.22
N GLY A 385 7.32 -26.43 14.67
CA GLY A 385 6.18 -26.06 13.83
C GLY A 385 4.93 -25.69 14.61
N THR A 386 4.92 -25.71 15.95
CA THR A 386 3.77 -25.19 16.71
C THR A 386 3.60 -23.69 16.45
N CYS A 387 2.39 -23.26 16.14
CA CYS A 387 2.02 -21.86 15.94
C CYS A 387 0.97 -21.46 16.97
N LEU A 388 1.24 -20.47 17.82
CA LEU A 388 0.34 -20.13 18.92
C LEU A 388 0.49 -18.69 19.41
N ARG A 389 -0.56 -18.19 20.06
CA ARG A 389 -0.52 -16.90 20.75
C ARG A 389 0.51 -16.93 21.89
N PHE A 390 1.35 -15.89 21.95
CA PHE A 390 2.22 -15.60 23.08
C PHE A 390 1.62 -14.55 24.03
N ALA A 391 1.13 -13.41 23.50
CA ALA A 391 0.54 -12.33 24.29
C ALA A 391 -0.68 -11.70 23.60
N GLY A 392 -1.59 -11.12 24.39
CA GLY A 392 -2.84 -10.52 23.91
C GLY A 392 -4.07 -11.41 24.15
N SER A 393 -5.13 -10.86 24.74
CA SER A 393 -6.40 -11.57 24.96
C SER A 393 -7.16 -11.84 23.65
N GLY A 394 -6.86 -11.05 22.61
CA GLY A 394 -7.60 -11.00 21.36
C GLY A 394 -8.81 -10.06 21.39
N ASN A 395 -8.91 -9.21 22.42
CA ASN A 395 -9.72 -8.00 22.37
C ASN A 395 -8.87 -6.85 21.83
N GLU A 396 -9.50 -5.94 21.10
CA GLU A 396 -8.88 -4.70 20.64
C GLU A 396 -8.82 -3.67 21.78
N GLU A 397 -7.66 -3.55 22.43
CA GLU A 397 -7.50 -2.74 23.64
C GLU A 397 -6.07 -2.20 23.77
N ASN A 398 -5.90 -1.04 24.39
CA ASN A 398 -4.60 -0.55 24.86
C ASN A 398 -4.29 -1.04 26.29
N ARG A 399 -4.48 -2.34 26.58
CA ARG A 399 -4.31 -2.88 27.94
C ARG A 399 -2.93 -3.49 28.20
N ASN A 400 -2.21 -2.94 29.16
CA ASN A 400 -0.93 -3.49 29.63
C ASN A 400 -1.15 -4.49 30.78
N ASN A 401 -0.32 -5.52 30.89
CA ASN A 401 -0.45 -6.51 31.97
C ASN A 401 0.84 -7.30 32.21
N SER A 402 1.09 -7.66 33.48
CA SER A 402 2.19 -8.57 33.85
C SER A 402 1.99 -10.01 33.37
N TYR A 403 0.74 -10.39 33.06
CA TYR A 403 0.40 -11.69 32.45
C TYR A 403 0.07 -11.50 30.97
N PRO A 404 0.83 -12.13 30.04
CA PRO A 404 0.73 -11.85 28.62
C PRO A 404 -0.69 -12.05 28.04
N HIS A 405 -1.41 -13.09 28.46
CA HIS A 405 -2.75 -13.38 27.96
C HIS A 405 -3.85 -12.41 28.48
N LYS A 406 -3.55 -11.62 29.52
CA LYS A 406 -4.47 -10.60 30.08
C LYS A 406 -4.18 -9.20 29.55
N ALA A 407 -3.07 -9.01 28.84
CA ALA A 407 -2.85 -7.80 28.06
C ALA A 407 -3.76 -7.82 26.82
N GLY A 408 -4.07 -6.66 26.27
CA GLY A 408 -4.74 -6.50 24.98
C GLY A 408 -3.87 -5.62 24.09
N PHE A 409 -3.91 -5.87 22.79
CA PHE A 409 -3.28 -5.03 21.76
C PHE A 409 -4.38 -4.46 20.87
N ALA A 410 -4.02 -3.54 19.98
CA ALA A 410 -4.93 -2.96 19.01
C ALA A 410 -4.20 -2.87 17.67
N GLN A 411 -4.37 -3.92 16.87
CA GLN A 411 -3.76 -4.06 15.54
C GLN A 411 -2.22 -3.88 15.56
N PRO A 412 -1.48 -4.78 16.23
CA PRO A 412 -0.03 -4.73 16.22
C PRO A 412 0.49 -4.92 14.78
N SER A 413 1.32 -4.00 14.29
CA SER A 413 1.76 -3.97 12.89
C SER A 413 3.28 -3.89 12.70
N GLY A 414 4.05 -3.73 13.78
CA GLY A 414 5.51 -3.62 13.71
C GLY A 414 6.18 -4.30 14.90
N LEU A 415 7.26 -5.03 14.65
CA LEU A 415 8.05 -5.74 15.66
C LEU A 415 9.53 -5.42 15.57
N SER A 416 10.21 -5.34 16.72
CA SER A 416 11.67 -5.33 16.75
C SER A 416 12.22 -5.96 18.00
N LEU A 417 13.24 -6.82 17.86
CA LEU A 417 13.83 -7.58 18.96
C LEU A 417 15.00 -6.82 19.60
N ALA A 418 14.95 -6.66 20.92
CA ALA A 418 16.10 -6.28 21.75
C ALA A 418 16.36 -7.40 22.77
N SER A 419 17.17 -8.38 22.39
CA SER A 419 17.39 -9.59 23.19
C SER A 419 18.38 -9.37 24.34
N GLU A 420 19.32 -8.44 24.18
CA GLU A 420 20.34 -8.15 25.18
C GLU A 420 19.78 -7.50 26.47
N ASP A 421 20.48 -7.72 27.57
CA ASP A 421 20.26 -6.99 28.81
C ASP A 421 20.68 -5.51 28.67
N PRO A 422 19.98 -4.56 29.34
CA PRO A 422 18.91 -4.78 30.31
C PRO A 422 17.50 -4.88 29.69
N TRP A 423 17.39 -4.91 28.37
CA TRP A 423 16.11 -4.80 27.65
C TRP A 423 15.33 -6.11 27.64
N SER A 424 15.93 -7.16 27.05
CA SER A 424 15.31 -8.49 26.87
C SER A 424 13.81 -8.43 26.55
N CYS A 425 13.46 -7.71 25.49
CA CYS A 425 12.09 -7.43 25.11
C CYS A 425 11.87 -7.38 23.60
N LEU A 426 10.62 -7.55 23.19
CA LEU A 426 10.11 -7.24 21.88
C LEU A 426 9.46 -5.84 21.93
N PHE A 427 9.89 -4.92 21.07
CA PHE A 427 9.18 -3.67 20.82
C PHE A 427 8.04 -3.93 19.83
N VAL A 428 6.88 -3.34 20.10
CA VAL A 428 5.65 -3.51 19.32
C VAL A 428 5.09 -2.16 18.94
N ALA A 429 4.93 -1.90 17.64
CA ALA A 429 4.11 -0.82 17.11
C ALA A 429 2.64 -1.28 17.15
N ASP A 430 1.84 -0.66 18.02
CA ASP A 430 0.44 -1.00 18.25
C ASP A 430 -0.45 0.08 17.65
N SER A 431 -0.89 -0.16 16.42
CA SER A 431 -1.29 0.88 15.46
C SER A 431 -2.58 1.59 15.86
N GLU A 432 -3.64 0.82 16.14
CA GLU A 432 -4.97 1.36 16.44
C GLU A 432 -5.03 2.03 17.82
N SER A 433 -4.13 1.67 18.74
CA SER A 433 -3.95 2.36 20.02
C SER A 433 -3.02 3.57 19.93
N SER A 434 -2.30 3.72 18.80
CA SER A 434 -1.26 4.72 18.60
C SER A 434 -0.20 4.72 19.70
N THR A 435 0.27 3.51 20.05
CA THR A 435 1.29 3.31 21.08
C THR A 435 2.48 2.49 20.60
N VAL A 436 3.60 2.62 21.31
CA VAL A 436 4.68 1.63 21.28
C VAL A 436 4.71 0.91 22.62
N ARG A 437 4.89 -0.40 22.58
CA ARG A 437 4.84 -1.28 23.75
C ARG A 437 6.07 -2.19 23.80
N THR A 438 6.36 -2.68 24.99
CA THR A 438 7.38 -3.73 25.19
C THR A 438 6.71 -5.01 25.66
N VAL A 439 7.10 -6.15 25.10
CA VAL A 439 6.77 -7.48 25.63
C VAL A 439 8.05 -8.12 26.13
N SER A 440 8.12 -8.43 27.42
CA SER A 440 9.34 -9.03 27.99
C SER A 440 9.56 -10.45 27.48
N LEU A 441 10.79 -10.74 27.04
CA LEU A 441 11.23 -12.09 26.67
C LEU A 441 11.55 -12.95 27.90
N LYS A 442 11.51 -12.40 29.12
CA LYS A 442 11.75 -13.14 30.37
C LYS A 442 10.47 -13.74 30.93
N ASP A 443 9.41 -12.94 30.99
CA ASP A 443 8.16 -13.32 31.66
C ASP A 443 6.88 -13.01 30.86
N GLY A 444 7.01 -12.48 29.64
CA GLY A 444 5.88 -12.10 28.79
C GLY A 444 5.11 -10.87 29.26
N ALA A 445 5.59 -10.11 30.26
CA ALA A 445 4.90 -8.91 30.70
C ALA A 445 4.82 -7.87 29.56
N VAL A 446 3.61 -7.38 29.30
CA VAL A 446 3.34 -6.32 28.32
C VAL A 446 3.29 -4.98 29.06
N LYS A 447 4.15 -4.05 28.66
CA LYS A 447 4.29 -2.74 29.31
C LYS A 447 4.27 -1.61 28.28
N HIS A 448 3.73 -0.48 28.72
CA HIS A 448 3.70 0.77 27.96
C HIS A 448 5.09 1.37 27.80
N LEU A 449 5.40 1.85 26.58
CA LEU A 449 6.59 2.66 26.30
C LEU A 449 6.21 4.13 26.09
N VAL A 450 5.51 4.46 25.00
CA VAL A 450 5.11 5.82 24.61
C VAL A 450 3.78 5.82 23.86
N GLY A 451 3.12 6.98 23.78
CA GLY A 451 1.86 7.14 23.05
C GLY A 451 0.62 6.79 23.88
N GLY A 452 -0.56 7.08 23.31
CA GLY A 452 -1.87 6.75 23.86
C GLY A 452 -2.21 7.45 25.18
N GLU A 453 -3.09 6.82 25.95
CA GLU A 453 -3.57 7.26 27.26
C GLU A 453 -3.65 6.10 28.26
N ARG A 454 -4.09 6.38 29.50
CA ARG A 454 -4.18 5.38 30.57
C ARG A 454 -5.41 4.48 30.47
N ASP A 455 -6.50 4.96 29.89
CA ASP A 455 -7.70 4.15 29.70
C ASP A 455 -7.43 3.05 28.67
N PRO A 456 -7.47 1.77 29.06
CA PRO A 456 -7.20 0.67 28.13
C PRO A 456 -8.24 0.55 27.02
N MET A 457 -9.43 1.15 27.14
CA MET A 457 -10.47 1.11 26.11
C MET A 457 -10.39 2.32 25.15
N ASN A 458 -9.59 3.35 25.47
CA ASN A 458 -9.46 4.52 24.62
C ASN A 458 -8.49 4.26 23.46
N LEU A 459 -9.05 4.02 22.26
CA LEU A 459 -8.32 3.86 21.01
C LEU A 459 -8.27 5.15 20.16
N PHE A 460 -8.65 6.29 20.74
CA PHE A 460 -8.69 7.61 20.08
C PHE A 460 -7.64 8.59 20.64
N ALA A 461 -6.69 8.08 21.43
CA ALA A 461 -5.63 8.87 22.07
C ALA A 461 -4.42 9.12 21.14
N PHE A 462 -4.68 9.59 19.93
CA PHE A 462 -3.69 9.85 18.87
C PHE A 462 -3.34 11.34 18.74
N GLY A 463 -2.31 11.64 17.94
CA GLY A 463 -1.88 13.00 17.61
C GLY A 463 -0.39 13.04 17.25
N ASP A 464 0.19 14.24 17.19
CA ASP A 464 1.61 14.43 16.90
C ASP A 464 2.25 15.33 17.96
N VAL A 465 2.69 14.72 19.06
CA VAL A 465 3.30 15.44 20.19
C VAL A 465 4.55 14.69 20.64
N ASP A 466 5.66 15.41 20.68
CA ASP A 466 6.90 14.90 21.27
C ASP A 466 6.82 15.02 22.80
N GLY A 467 7.34 14.03 23.52
CA GLY A 467 7.27 14.02 24.98
C GLY A 467 7.59 12.68 25.62
N VAL A 468 7.35 12.60 26.92
CA VAL A 468 7.72 11.43 27.73
C VAL A 468 6.51 10.55 28.01
N GLY A 469 6.61 9.25 27.70
CA GLY A 469 5.59 8.26 27.99
C GLY A 469 4.25 8.58 27.33
N ILE A 470 3.20 8.72 28.14
CA ILE A 470 1.83 9.02 27.66
C ILE A 470 1.68 10.45 27.13
N ASN A 471 2.63 11.36 27.42
CA ASN A 471 2.57 12.73 26.91
C ASN A 471 2.95 12.79 25.42
N ALA A 472 3.74 11.82 24.95
CA ALA A 472 3.95 11.65 23.53
C ALA A 472 2.63 11.24 22.86
N LYS A 473 2.44 11.69 21.63
CA LYS A 473 1.34 11.26 20.76
C LYS A 473 1.90 10.83 19.41
N LEU A 474 1.34 9.71 18.95
CA LEU A 474 1.60 9.06 17.67
C LEU A 474 0.27 8.96 16.92
N GLN A 475 0.32 8.61 15.64
CA GLN A 475 -0.85 8.37 14.81
C GLN A 475 -0.59 7.15 13.92
N HIS A 476 -1.26 6.05 14.25
CA HIS A 476 -1.19 4.77 13.51
C HIS A 476 0.25 4.32 13.15
N PRO A 477 1.14 4.15 14.14
CA PRO A 477 2.53 3.77 13.86
C PRO A 477 2.61 2.31 13.37
N LEU A 478 3.10 2.10 12.15
CA LEU A 478 3.16 0.76 11.56
C LEU A 478 4.50 0.04 11.76
N GLY A 479 5.58 0.74 12.09
CA GLY A 479 6.92 0.15 12.16
C GLY A 479 7.72 0.57 13.38
N VAL A 480 8.52 -0.36 13.92
CA VAL A 480 9.55 -0.08 14.91
C VAL A 480 10.84 -0.81 14.56
N THR A 481 12.00 -0.21 14.82
CA THR A 481 13.29 -0.90 14.71
C THR A 481 14.24 -0.50 15.84
N TRP A 482 14.95 -1.47 16.41
CA TRP A 482 15.85 -1.32 17.53
C TRP A 482 17.29 -1.08 17.08
N ASP A 483 17.87 0.04 17.51
CA ASP A 483 19.29 0.35 17.32
C ASP A 483 20.10 0.02 18.57
N LYS A 484 20.66 -1.18 18.58
CA LYS A 484 21.53 -1.68 19.66
C LYS A 484 22.76 -0.80 19.91
N LYS A 485 23.30 -0.12 18.90
CA LYS A 485 24.51 0.72 19.04
C LYS A 485 24.21 1.96 19.88
N ARG A 486 23.04 2.57 19.68
CA ARG A 486 22.64 3.80 20.39
C ARG A 486 21.69 3.56 21.56
N ASN A 487 21.16 2.35 21.69
CA ASN A 487 20.07 2.00 22.59
C ASN A 487 18.81 2.84 22.34
N LEU A 488 18.43 3.01 21.07
CA LEU A 488 17.27 3.81 20.64
C LEU A 488 16.30 2.97 19.82
N VAL A 489 15.01 3.27 19.91
CA VAL A 489 13.98 2.69 19.05
C VAL A 489 13.58 3.76 18.02
N TYR A 490 13.64 3.43 16.74
CA TYR A 490 13.04 4.28 15.70
C TYR A 490 11.64 3.79 15.39
N VAL A 491 10.70 4.72 15.22
CA VAL A 491 9.28 4.46 14.98
C VAL A 491 8.89 5.10 13.67
N ALA A 492 8.30 4.35 12.75
CA ALA A 492 7.57 4.92 11.63
C ALA A 492 6.18 5.33 12.15
N ASP A 493 6.01 6.62 12.41
CA ASP A 493 4.77 7.22 12.89
C ASP A 493 3.92 7.61 11.67
N SER A 494 3.28 6.58 11.11
CA SER A 494 2.92 6.53 9.69
C SER A 494 1.95 7.62 9.27
N TYR A 495 0.89 7.86 10.05
CA TYR A 495 -0.13 8.88 9.71
C TYR A 495 0.27 10.29 10.13
N ASN A 496 1.37 10.44 10.87
CA ASN A 496 2.02 11.74 11.08
C ASN A 496 3.10 12.01 10.03
N HIS A 497 3.31 11.11 9.06
CA HIS A 497 4.30 11.25 7.99
C HIS A 497 5.74 11.48 8.51
N LYS A 498 6.06 10.85 9.65
CA LYS A 498 7.30 11.12 10.40
C LYS A 498 8.00 9.85 10.84
N ILE A 499 9.31 9.97 11.00
CA ILE A 499 10.12 9.01 11.73
C ILE A 499 10.40 9.61 13.11
N LYS A 500 9.99 8.91 14.16
CA LYS A 500 10.28 9.28 15.55
C LYS A 500 11.40 8.43 16.13
N VAL A 501 12.03 8.96 17.17
CA VAL A 501 13.05 8.27 17.96
C VAL A 501 12.62 8.25 19.42
N VAL A 502 12.73 7.07 20.03
CA VAL A 502 12.37 6.81 21.42
C VAL A 502 13.60 6.32 22.17
N ASP A 503 13.92 6.99 23.27
CA ASP A 503 14.83 6.45 24.28
C ASP A 503 14.02 5.59 25.26
N PRO A 504 14.17 4.25 25.27
CA PRO A 504 13.36 3.39 26.12
C PRO A 504 13.70 3.50 27.61
N LYS A 505 14.86 4.06 27.99
CA LYS A 505 15.23 4.30 29.39
C LYS A 505 14.44 5.46 29.97
N THR A 506 14.40 6.57 29.25
CA THR A 506 13.71 7.81 29.68
C THR A 506 12.25 7.84 29.25
N LYS A 507 11.86 6.97 28.30
CA LYS A 507 10.58 6.97 27.60
C LYS A 507 10.32 8.27 26.83
N ASN A 508 11.37 9.02 26.49
CA ASN A 508 11.23 10.23 25.70
C ASN A 508 11.09 9.87 24.21
N CYS A 509 10.05 10.38 23.57
CA CYS A 509 9.77 10.27 22.14
C CYS A 509 9.91 11.63 21.50
N THR A 510 10.72 11.74 20.45
CA THR A 510 10.91 12.97 19.69
C THR A 510 10.92 12.70 18.19
N THR A 511 10.57 13.70 17.39
CA THR A 511 10.67 13.63 15.94
C THR A 511 12.14 13.55 15.52
N LEU A 512 12.49 12.54 14.73
CA LEU A 512 13.83 12.38 14.14
C LEU A 512 13.89 13.03 12.75
N ALA A 513 12.89 12.77 11.90
CA ALA A 513 12.79 13.25 10.53
C ALA A 513 11.32 13.34 10.08
N GLY A 514 11.05 14.15 9.05
CA GLY A 514 9.71 14.36 8.51
C GLY A 514 9.12 15.71 8.90
N THR A 515 8.69 16.52 7.92
CA THR A 515 7.96 17.77 8.20
C THR A 515 6.55 17.49 8.75
N GLY A 516 5.95 16.37 8.36
CA GLY A 516 4.54 16.05 8.57
C GLY A 516 3.69 16.23 7.32
N ASP A 517 4.24 16.77 6.22
CA ASP A 517 3.55 16.87 4.94
C ASP A 517 3.75 15.59 4.12
N ALA A 518 2.68 15.11 3.47
CA ALA A 518 2.68 13.93 2.61
C ALA A 518 3.32 14.13 1.22
N SER A 519 4.03 15.24 1.01
CA SER A 519 4.73 15.52 -0.26
C SER A 519 5.93 14.58 -0.45
N ASN A 520 6.51 14.50 -1.65
CA ASN A 520 7.66 13.62 -1.94
C ASN A 520 8.98 14.40 -2.08
N VAL A 521 9.41 15.05 -1.00
CA VAL A 521 10.63 15.87 -0.92
C VAL A 521 11.69 15.13 -0.11
N ILE A 522 12.87 14.94 -0.70
CA ILE A 522 14.02 14.31 -0.01
C ILE A 522 14.62 15.23 1.06
N GLY A 523 14.57 16.54 0.83
CA GLY A 523 15.11 17.55 1.74
C GLY A 523 16.64 17.56 1.77
N SER A 524 17.22 18.63 2.32
CA SER A 524 18.66 18.73 2.56
C SER A 524 19.13 17.97 3.80
N ASN A 525 18.21 17.68 4.73
CA ASN A 525 18.47 17.01 6.00
C ASN A 525 17.19 16.29 6.48
N PHE A 526 17.25 15.65 7.65
CA PHE A 526 16.13 14.95 8.26
C PHE A 526 14.87 15.80 8.48
N THR A 527 14.99 17.04 8.97
CA THR A 527 13.82 17.87 9.32
C THR A 527 13.11 18.43 8.10
N ASP A 528 13.83 18.58 6.98
CA ASP A 528 13.27 19.10 5.72
C ASP A 528 12.80 17.98 4.77
N SER A 529 13.07 16.72 5.13
CA SER A 529 12.58 15.56 4.39
C SER A 529 11.11 15.29 4.70
N THR A 530 10.40 14.69 3.76
CA THR A 530 8.99 14.30 3.92
C THR A 530 8.83 12.80 3.72
N PHE A 531 7.70 12.24 4.18
CA PHE A 531 7.32 10.84 4.01
C PHE A 531 5.83 10.77 3.70
N ASN A 532 5.31 9.64 3.24
CA ASN A 532 3.89 9.43 3.02
C ASN A 532 3.48 8.01 3.44
N GLU A 533 2.81 7.92 4.60
CA GLU A 533 2.41 6.69 5.29
C GLU A 533 3.51 5.60 5.31
N PRO A 534 4.70 5.85 5.87
CA PRO A 534 5.76 4.84 5.90
C PRO A 534 5.32 3.58 6.65
N GLY A 535 5.21 2.44 5.98
CA GLY A 535 4.68 1.20 6.53
C GLY A 535 5.67 0.40 7.39
N GLY A 536 6.97 0.64 7.24
CA GLY A 536 8.01 -0.09 7.97
C GLY A 536 9.39 0.52 7.83
N LEU A 537 10.30 0.10 8.71
CA LEU A 537 11.67 0.57 8.74
C LEU A 537 12.60 -0.48 9.37
N CYS A 538 13.87 -0.48 8.96
CA CYS A 538 14.88 -1.38 9.52
C CYS A 538 16.26 -0.73 9.54
N ILE A 539 16.97 -0.89 10.66
CA ILE A 539 18.34 -0.40 10.84
C ILE A 539 19.36 -1.38 10.21
N GLY A 540 20.35 -0.86 9.50
CA GLY A 540 21.45 -1.67 8.96
C GLY A 540 22.47 -2.09 10.02
N GLU A 541 23.28 -3.11 9.72
CA GLU A 541 24.23 -3.81 10.62
C GLU A 541 25.14 -2.87 11.44
N ASN A 542 25.61 -1.75 10.87
CA ASN A 542 26.51 -0.81 11.55
C ASN A 542 25.79 0.31 12.34
N GLY A 543 24.46 0.30 12.34
CA GLY A 543 23.63 1.37 12.90
C GLY A 543 23.81 2.71 12.18
N ARG A 544 24.38 2.74 10.97
CA ARG A 544 24.57 4.01 10.23
C ARG A 544 23.36 4.36 9.37
N LEU A 545 22.87 3.39 8.61
CA LEU A 545 21.76 3.59 7.68
C LEU A 545 20.47 3.01 8.25
N LEU A 546 19.42 3.81 8.21
CA LEU A 546 18.04 3.41 8.50
C LEU A 546 17.27 3.39 7.19
N TYR A 547 16.74 2.24 6.81
CA TYR A 547 15.93 2.07 5.61
C TYR A 547 14.45 2.18 5.98
N VAL A 548 13.68 2.94 5.20
CA VAL A 548 12.26 3.21 5.43
C VAL A 548 11.50 2.82 4.17
N ALA A 549 10.50 1.94 4.31
CA ALA A 549 9.51 1.68 3.28
C ALA A 549 8.50 2.83 3.27
N ASP A 550 8.69 3.77 2.35
CA ASP A 550 7.87 4.98 2.22
C ASP A 550 6.70 4.70 1.27
N THR A 551 5.66 4.09 1.83
CA THR A 551 4.67 3.28 1.12
C THR A 551 3.93 4.06 0.04
N ASN A 552 3.30 5.19 0.37
CA ASN A 552 2.51 5.95 -0.62
C ASN A 552 3.39 6.78 -1.56
N ASN A 553 4.69 6.89 -1.29
CA ASN A 553 5.66 7.45 -2.23
C ASN A 553 6.28 6.39 -3.15
N HIS A 554 5.92 5.10 -3.00
CA HIS A 554 6.39 4.00 -3.84
C HIS A 554 7.92 3.83 -3.82
N GLN A 555 8.56 4.09 -2.67
CA GLN A 555 10.01 4.22 -2.57
C GLN A 555 10.57 3.59 -1.28
N ILE A 556 11.86 3.26 -1.32
CA ILE A 556 12.66 3.02 -0.10
C ILE A 556 13.53 4.26 0.14
N LYS A 557 13.33 4.92 1.29
CA LYS A 557 14.15 6.04 1.74
C LYS A 557 15.29 5.53 2.62
N VAL A 558 16.48 6.04 2.39
CA VAL A 558 17.70 5.71 3.13
C VAL A 558 18.11 6.92 3.94
N MET A 559 18.04 6.79 5.26
CA MET A 559 18.44 7.83 6.20
C MET A 559 19.84 7.51 6.73
N ASP A 560 20.80 8.40 6.49
CA ASP A 560 22.13 8.31 7.09
C ASP A 560 22.14 9.03 8.44
N LEU A 561 22.20 8.25 9.52
CA LEU A 561 22.14 8.75 10.90
C LEU A 561 23.40 9.50 11.35
N GLU A 562 24.51 9.42 10.60
CA GLU A 562 25.74 10.16 10.88
C GLU A 562 25.72 11.52 10.19
N THR A 563 25.39 11.57 8.90
CA THR A 563 25.32 12.83 8.12
C THR A 563 23.99 13.56 8.26
N LYS A 564 22.95 12.90 8.80
CA LYS A 564 21.56 13.38 8.94
C LYS A 564 20.92 13.75 7.60
N THR A 565 21.22 12.98 6.56
CA THR A 565 20.69 13.18 5.20
C THR A 565 19.78 12.03 4.79
N VAL A 566 18.78 12.32 3.97
CA VAL A 566 17.90 11.32 3.36
C VAL A 566 18.24 11.18 1.88
N SER A 567 18.15 9.97 1.35
CA SER A 567 18.21 9.70 -0.09
C SER A 567 17.18 8.64 -0.48
N VAL A 568 16.96 8.44 -1.78
CA VAL A 568 16.14 7.35 -2.30
C VAL A 568 17.06 6.22 -2.73
N LEU A 569 16.73 4.98 -2.35
CA LEU A 569 17.40 3.81 -2.90
C LEU A 569 16.93 3.58 -4.34
N PRO A 570 17.82 3.65 -5.36
CA PRO A 570 17.42 3.33 -6.73
C PRO A 570 17.17 1.83 -6.85
N VAL A 571 15.95 1.40 -7.14
CA VAL A 571 15.65 -0.03 -7.35
C VAL A 571 15.64 -0.33 -8.85
N PHE A 572 16.60 -1.11 -9.33
CA PHE A 572 16.78 -1.36 -10.76
C PHE A 572 17.24 -2.79 -11.06
N ARG A 573 17.07 -3.21 -12.31
CA ARG A 573 17.56 -4.50 -12.83
C ARG A 573 18.90 -4.33 -13.51
N SER A 574 19.80 -5.29 -13.32
CA SER A 574 20.98 -5.49 -14.17
C SER A 574 20.66 -6.53 -15.24
N GLU A 575 21.32 -6.45 -16.40
CA GLU A 575 21.23 -7.47 -17.48
C GLU A 575 21.62 -8.89 -17.00
N SER A 576 22.32 -8.99 -15.86
CA SER A 576 22.78 -10.23 -15.23
C SER A 576 21.90 -10.74 -14.06
N ALA A 577 20.74 -10.13 -13.79
CA ALA A 577 19.85 -10.57 -12.70
C ALA A 577 19.16 -11.91 -13.03
N MET A 578 19.15 -12.86 -12.10
CA MET A 578 18.29 -14.06 -12.18
C MET A 578 16.86 -13.64 -11.80
N VAL A 579 16.03 -13.38 -12.82
CA VAL A 579 14.65 -12.90 -12.66
C VAL A 579 13.68 -14.03 -13.02
N ASP A 580 13.19 -14.72 -12.01
CA ASP A 580 12.19 -15.78 -12.18
C ASP A 580 10.84 -15.30 -11.66
N GLY A 581 10.15 -14.55 -12.53
CA GLY A 581 8.78 -14.09 -12.34
C GLY A 581 8.26 -13.54 -13.68
N SER A 582 7.04 -13.92 -14.07
CA SER A 582 6.42 -13.36 -15.28
C SER A 582 5.99 -11.92 -15.00
N PHE A 583 6.76 -10.96 -15.50
CA PHE A 583 6.28 -9.59 -15.59
C PHE A 583 5.25 -9.50 -16.72
N PRO A 584 4.24 -8.62 -16.61
CA PRO A 584 3.65 -8.06 -17.81
C PRO A 584 4.84 -7.59 -18.62
N ALA A 585 5.02 -8.15 -19.82
CA ALA A 585 6.02 -7.63 -20.74
C ALA A 585 5.90 -6.12 -20.66
N GLU A 586 6.98 -5.44 -20.29
CA GLU A 586 7.08 -4.03 -20.61
C GLU A 586 6.69 -4.02 -22.09
N LYS A 587 5.49 -3.51 -22.38
CA LYS A 587 5.41 -2.63 -23.52
C LYS A 587 6.39 -1.56 -23.12
N GLN A 588 7.68 -1.77 -23.44
CA GLN A 588 8.60 -0.71 -23.74
C GLN A 588 7.68 0.27 -24.44
N LYS A 589 7.45 1.43 -23.83
CA LYS A 589 6.93 2.55 -24.58
C LYS A 589 7.89 2.60 -25.75
N THR A 590 7.46 2.05 -26.87
CA THR A 590 8.26 2.03 -28.08
C THR A 590 8.54 3.49 -28.26
N LEU A 591 9.79 3.90 -28.05
CA LEU A 591 10.28 5.18 -28.52
C LEU A 591 9.61 5.38 -29.87
N PRO A 592 8.86 6.48 -30.08
CA PRO A 592 8.13 6.68 -31.32
C PRO A 592 9.09 6.33 -32.45
N ARG A 593 8.77 5.33 -33.26
CA ARG A 593 9.71 4.95 -34.32
C ARG A 593 9.61 6.03 -35.38
N LEU A 594 10.75 6.63 -35.73
CA LEU A 594 10.82 7.54 -36.88
C LEU A 594 10.21 6.82 -38.10
N PRO A 595 9.42 7.52 -38.94
CA PRO A 595 8.94 6.96 -40.20
C PRO A 595 10.11 6.39 -40.99
N LYS A 596 9.91 5.29 -41.73
CA LYS A 596 10.97 4.74 -42.62
C LYS A 596 11.48 5.75 -43.66
N SER A 597 10.69 6.79 -43.93
CA SER A 597 11.03 7.91 -44.81
C SER A 597 11.79 9.06 -44.13
N ALA A 598 12.04 8.98 -42.82
CA ALA A 598 12.78 9.99 -42.09
C ALA A 598 14.25 10.02 -42.55
N PRO A 599 14.80 11.19 -42.91
CA PRO A 599 16.22 11.33 -43.23
C PRO A 599 17.09 10.99 -42.01
N GLY A 600 18.22 10.35 -42.27
CA GLY A 600 19.28 10.13 -41.28
C GLY A 600 20.52 10.95 -41.66
N ILE A 601 21.00 11.80 -40.76
CA ILE A 601 22.21 12.61 -40.94
C ILE A 601 23.29 12.06 -40.01
N ARG A 602 24.38 11.55 -40.59
CA ARG A 602 25.58 11.22 -39.83
C ARG A 602 26.47 12.45 -39.73
N LEU A 603 26.77 12.87 -38.51
CA LEU A 603 27.60 14.04 -38.21
C LEU A 603 29.09 13.67 -38.18
N SER A 604 29.95 14.68 -38.22
CA SER A 604 31.39 14.51 -38.06
C SER A 604 31.72 14.05 -36.62
N PRO A 605 32.66 13.10 -36.43
CA PRO A 605 33.04 12.64 -35.10
C PRO A 605 33.48 13.77 -34.17
N VAL A 606 33.13 13.68 -32.90
CA VAL A 606 33.53 14.63 -31.85
C VAL A 606 34.39 13.90 -30.84
N ALA A 607 35.58 14.45 -30.58
CA ALA A 607 36.42 13.99 -29.48
C ALA A 607 35.90 14.55 -28.16
N ALA A 608 35.79 13.72 -27.12
CA ALA A 608 35.33 14.14 -25.80
C ALA A 608 36.09 13.40 -24.69
N SER A 609 36.08 13.94 -23.47
CA SER A 609 36.69 13.29 -22.31
C SER A 609 35.67 12.95 -21.23
N PRO A 610 35.93 11.95 -20.38
CA PRO A 610 35.08 11.64 -19.22
C PRO A 610 34.81 12.88 -18.35
N GLY A 611 33.56 13.07 -17.95
CA GLY A 611 33.09 14.23 -17.18
C GLY A 611 32.80 15.49 -18.00
N GLN A 612 33.17 15.54 -19.28
CA GLN A 612 32.96 16.70 -20.15
C GLN A 612 31.51 16.79 -20.62
N THR A 613 30.96 18.01 -20.72
CA THR A 613 29.60 18.24 -21.24
C THR A 613 29.63 18.63 -22.71
N LEU A 614 28.95 17.86 -23.55
CA LEU A 614 28.67 18.16 -24.95
C LEU A 614 27.35 18.91 -25.07
N GLN A 615 27.30 19.87 -26.00
CA GLN A 615 26.09 20.62 -26.32
C GLN A 615 25.73 20.43 -27.79
N PHE A 616 24.47 20.09 -28.04
CA PHE A 616 23.90 19.93 -29.37
C PHE A 616 22.81 20.99 -29.59
N LYS A 617 23.05 21.90 -30.53
CA LYS A 617 22.13 23.00 -30.82
C LYS A 617 21.25 22.65 -32.00
N LEU A 618 19.95 22.47 -31.75
CA LEU A 618 18.96 22.24 -32.81
C LEU A 618 18.75 23.51 -33.65
N ARG A 619 18.77 23.32 -34.98
CA ARG A 619 18.50 24.36 -35.99
C ARG A 619 17.70 23.76 -37.14
N LEU A 620 16.41 23.60 -36.90
CA LEU A 620 15.43 23.03 -37.81
C LEU A 620 14.63 24.15 -38.47
N ASP A 621 14.48 24.11 -39.79
CA ASP A 621 13.62 25.03 -40.53
C ASP A 621 12.40 24.27 -41.08
N LEU A 622 11.23 24.89 -41.00
CA LEU A 622 10.00 24.36 -41.58
C LEU A 622 9.67 25.07 -42.91
N PRO A 623 8.88 24.44 -43.80
CA PRO A 623 8.36 25.09 -45.00
C PRO A 623 7.64 26.40 -44.69
N SER A 624 7.73 27.38 -45.58
CA SER A 624 7.06 28.67 -45.44
C SER A 624 5.55 28.51 -45.25
N GLY A 625 4.96 29.28 -44.33
CA GLY A 625 3.52 29.23 -44.04
C GLY A 625 3.08 28.09 -43.12
N THR A 626 3.99 27.49 -42.35
CA THR A 626 3.67 26.42 -41.38
C THR A 626 3.96 26.82 -39.94
N LYS A 627 3.24 26.22 -38.99
CA LYS A 627 3.45 26.40 -37.54
C LYS A 627 3.37 25.07 -36.79
N LEU A 628 4.10 24.95 -35.68
CA LEU A 628 4.00 23.80 -34.78
C LEU A 628 2.59 23.68 -34.20
N THR A 629 2.16 22.45 -33.91
CA THR A 629 0.82 22.18 -33.39
C THR A 629 0.77 22.24 -31.86
N GLU A 630 -0.25 22.90 -31.31
CA GLU A 630 -0.50 22.90 -29.86
C GLU A 630 -1.10 21.57 -29.35
N GLY A 631 -1.83 20.84 -30.20
CA GLY A 631 -2.49 19.58 -29.84
C GLY A 631 -1.60 18.32 -29.89
N ALA A 632 -0.34 18.44 -30.33
CA ALA A 632 0.64 17.36 -30.35
C ALA A 632 2.05 17.95 -30.21
N PRO A 633 2.73 17.77 -29.06
CA PRO A 633 4.03 18.41 -28.81
C PRO A 633 5.11 17.81 -29.71
N SER A 634 5.91 18.70 -30.30
CA SER A 634 7.14 18.31 -31.00
C SER A 634 8.23 18.00 -29.98
N CYS A 635 9.05 16.99 -30.22
CA CYS A 635 9.98 16.48 -29.21
C CYS A 635 11.25 15.87 -29.81
N TRP A 636 12.27 15.71 -28.97
CA TRP A 636 13.51 15.02 -29.30
C TRP A 636 13.80 13.91 -28.29
N PHE A 637 14.54 12.89 -28.73
CA PHE A 637 14.97 11.74 -27.94
C PHE A 637 16.43 11.41 -28.21
N LEU A 638 17.15 11.02 -27.16
CA LEU A 638 18.48 10.43 -27.23
C LEU A 638 18.38 8.91 -27.18
N SER A 639 19.16 8.25 -28.03
CA SER A 639 19.42 6.83 -27.95
C SER A 639 20.90 6.56 -28.24
N ALA A 640 21.44 5.48 -27.70
CA ALA A 640 22.82 5.08 -27.91
C ALA A 640 22.88 3.55 -27.97
N GLU A 641 22.44 2.99 -29.09
CA GLU A 641 22.34 1.53 -29.27
C GLU A 641 23.73 0.89 -29.11
N GLY A 642 23.85 -0.04 -28.15
CA GLY A 642 25.10 -0.68 -27.76
C GLY A 642 26.07 0.22 -26.96
N ASN A 643 25.63 1.43 -26.57
CA ASN A 643 26.38 2.39 -25.75
C ASN A 643 25.46 3.10 -24.74
N GLU A 644 24.48 2.38 -24.19
CA GLU A 644 23.39 2.92 -23.37
C GLU A 644 23.90 3.60 -22.09
N TRP A 645 25.08 3.20 -21.63
CA TRP A 645 25.83 3.81 -20.54
C TRP A 645 26.04 5.32 -20.73
N LEU A 646 26.08 5.84 -21.97
CA LEU A 646 26.17 7.28 -22.26
C LEU A 646 24.97 8.08 -21.72
N LEU A 647 23.81 7.45 -21.57
CA LEU A 647 22.56 8.13 -21.20
C LEU A 647 22.24 8.02 -19.69
N GLN A 648 23.10 7.35 -18.92
CA GLN A 648 22.89 7.14 -17.48
C GLN A 648 22.94 8.47 -16.72
N GLY A 649 21.85 8.81 -16.00
CA GLY A 649 21.74 10.07 -15.25
C GLY A 649 21.51 11.32 -16.12
N GLN A 650 21.26 11.15 -17.43
CA GLN A 650 20.94 12.23 -18.36
C GLN A 650 19.42 12.33 -18.57
N ILE A 651 18.94 13.47 -19.07
CA ILE A 651 17.55 13.64 -19.52
C ILE A 651 17.48 13.16 -20.99
N PRO A 652 16.89 12.00 -21.31
CA PRO A 652 17.01 11.39 -22.63
C PRO A 652 15.97 11.91 -23.64
N SER A 653 15.17 12.92 -23.28
CA SER A 653 14.15 13.50 -24.15
C SER A 653 13.74 14.89 -23.72
N GLY A 654 13.20 15.69 -24.63
CA GLY A 654 12.63 17.00 -24.32
C GLY A 654 11.70 17.52 -25.42
N GLU A 655 11.00 18.61 -25.13
CA GLU A 655 10.05 19.23 -26.06
C GLU A 655 10.69 20.34 -26.90
N ILE A 656 10.08 20.61 -28.06
CA ILE A 656 10.42 21.71 -28.97
C ILE A 656 9.19 22.60 -29.05
N GLU A 657 9.15 23.60 -28.17
CA GLU A 657 8.01 24.51 -28.04
C GLU A 657 7.91 25.48 -29.22
N SER A 658 9.05 25.87 -29.82
CA SER A 658 9.08 26.80 -30.95
C SER A 658 10.27 26.56 -31.86
N ILE A 659 10.04 26.71 -33.18
CA ILE A 659 11.08 26.75 -34.21
C ILE A 659 11.96 28.00 -34.08
N SER A 660 11.45 29.11 -33.53
CA SER A 660 12.22 30.34 -33.32
C SER A 660 13.14 30.30 -32.09
N SER A 661 12.91 29.34 -31.17
CA SER A 661 13.67 29.19 -29.92
C SER A 661 13.91 27.72 -29.60
N GLN A 662 14.73 27.07 -30.42
CA GLN A 662 14.98 25.64 -30.33
C GLN A 662 15.92 25.27 -29.18
N PRO A 663 15.71 24.13 -28.50
CA PRO A 663 16.48 23.76 -27.32
C PRO A 663 17.92 23.40 -27.66
N THR A 664 18.81 23.61 -26.69
CA THR A 664 20.17 23.05 -26.70
C THR A 664 20.17 21.80 -25.84
N ILE A 665 20.45 20.65 -26.46
CA ILE A 665 20.51 19.36 -25.79
C ILE A 665 21.89 19.23 -25.17
N SER A 666 21.96 19.00 -23.86
CA SER A 666 23.23 18.82 -23.15
C SER A 666 23.40 17.35 -22.78
N LEU A 667 24.61 16.82 -23.00
CA LEU A 667 24.98 15.46 -22.63
C LEU A 667 26.32 15.49 -21.91
N GLN A 668 26.35 15.08 -20.64
CA GLN A 668 27.62 14.90 -19.94
C GLN A 668 28.17 13.48 -20.19
N ILE A 669 29.43 13.39 -20.64
CA ILE A 669 30.12 12.13 -20.79
C ILE A 669 30.36 11.54 -19.39
N PRO A 670 29.88 10.31 -19.09
CA PRO A 670 30.07 9.69 -17.79
C PRO A 670 31.56 9.54 -17.41
N GLY A 671 31.86 9.57 -16.11
CA GLY A 671 33.23 9.35 -15.61
C GLY A 671 33.75 7.93 -15.87
N ASP A 672 32.86 6.94 -15.77
CA ASP A 672 33.16 5.52 -15.98
C ASP A 672 32.81 5.11 -17.43
N CYS A 673 33.63 5.52 -18.39
CA CYS A 673 33.40 5.20 -19.80
C CYS A 673 33.62 3.70 -20.09
N LEU A 674 32.63 3.02 -20.69
CA LEU A 674 32.69 1.59 -21.02
C LEU A 674 33.26 1.30 -22.42
N SER A 675 33.36 2.32 -23.27
CA SER A 675 33.94 2.22 -24.63
C SER A 675 34.64 3.52 -25.03
N LEU A 676 35.70 3.41 -25.85
CA LEU A 676 36.43 4.55 -26.43
C LEU A 676 35.77 5.10 -27.70
N GLU A 677 34.88 4.34 -28.32
CA GLU A 677 34.07 4.77 -29.45
C GLU A 677 32.60 4.51 -29.16
N ALA A 678 31.75 5.50 -29.40
CA ALA A 678 30.32 5.38 -29.20
C ALA A 678 29.55 6.19 -30.23
N VAL A 679 28.28 5.86 -30.46
CA VAL A 679 27.40 6.63 -31.35
C VAL A 679 26.17 7.07 -30.58
N LEU A 680 26.01 8.38 -30.44
CA LEU A 680 24.79 8.99 -29.92
C LEU A 680 23.83 9.26 -31.07
N SER A 681 22.59 8.84 -30.93
CA SER A 681 21.49 9.09 -31.85
C SER A 681 20.51 10.09 -31.25
N ILE A 682 20.17 11.12 -32.02
CA ILE A 682 19.24 12.18 -31.63
C ILE A 682 18.07 12.14 -32.60
N SER A 683 16.95 11.57 -32.18
CA SER A 683 15.73 11.49 -32.97
C SER A 683 14.86 12.71 -32.67
N VAL A 684 14.38 13.40 -33.70
CA VAL A 684 13.49 14.55 -33.56
C VAL A 684 12.17 14.29 -34.28
N PHE A 685 11.07 14.65 -33.64
CA PHE A 685 9.69 14.56 -34.14
C PHE A 685 9.08 15.95 -34.15
N LEU A 686 8.69 16.42 -35.33
CA LEU A 686 8.00 17.70 -35.51
C LEU A 686 6.58 17.45 -36.00
N TYR A 687 5.62 18.07 -35.31
CA TYR A 687 4.22 18.13 -35.70
C TYR A 687 3.89 19.57 -36.08
N TYR A 688 3.54 19.80 -37.33
CA TYR A 688 3.23 21.14 -37.84
C TYR A 688 2.05 21.13 -38.81
N CYS A 689 1.27 22.20 -38.84
CA CYS A 689 0.18 22.38 -39.81
C CYS A 689 0.49 23.50 -40.79
N SER A 690 -0.01 23.35 -42.01
CA SER A 690 -0.06 24.42 -43.00
C SER A 690 -1.10 25.47 -42.58
N ALA A 691 -0.74 26.75 -42.67
CA ALA A 691 -1.65 27.86 -42.40
C ALA A 691 -2.81 27.92 -43.41
N ASP A 692 -2.60 27.42 -44.64
CA ASP A 692 -3.54 27.62 -45.75
C ASP A 692 -4.50 26.45 -45.99
N SER A 693 -4.19 25.25 -45.49
CA SER A 693 -4.94 24.02 -45.85
C SER A 693 -5.49 23.22 -44.67
N SER A 694 -5.31 23.69 -43.43
CA SER A 694 -5.67 22.95 -42.19
C SER A 694 -5.12 21.51 -42.10
N ALA A 695 -4.19 21.15 -42.99
CA ALA A 695 -3.54 19.85 -43.02
C ALA A 695 -2.34 19.85 -42.07
N CYS A 696 -2.34 18.90 -41.14
CA CYS A 696 -1.27 18.71 -40.17
C CYS A 696 -0.42 17.50 -40.56
N MET A 697 0.91 17.65 -40.45
CA MET A 697 1.87 16.64 -40.84
C MET A 697 2.81 16.35 -39.66
N MET A 698 3.23 15.09 -39.55
CA MET A 698 4.35 14.69 -38.72
C MET A 698 5.56 14.41 -39.60
N LYS A 699 6.70 15.00 -39.24
CA LYS A 699 8.01 14.68 -39.82
C LYS A 699 8.94 14.28 -38.69
N GLY A 700 9.97 13.52 -39.04
CA GLY A 700 11.06 13.28 -38.12
C GLY A 700 12.39 13.18 -38.83
N ILE A 701 13.46 13.28 -38.05
CA ILE A 701 14.84 13.19 -38.50
C ILE A 701 15.69 12.48 -37.44
N LEU A 702 16.67 11.71 -37.89
CA LEU A 702 17.69 11.11 -37.04
C LEU A 702 19.03 11.80 -37.26
N PHE A 703 19.66 12.31 -36.21
CA PHE A 703 21.07 12.68 -36.24
C PHE A 703 21.90 11.61 -35.53
N SER A 704 22.93 11.08 -36.19
CA SER A 704 23.88 10.16 -35.57
C SER A 704 25.21 10.88 -35.37
N GLN A 705 25.59 11.08 -34.11
CA GLN A 705 26.83 11.70 -33.67
C GLN A 705 27.82 10.61 -33.23
N PRO A 706 28.88 10.34 -34.00
CA PRO A 706 29.99 9.52 -33.52
C PRO A 706 30.80 10.28 -32.47
N LEU A 707 31.18 9.59 -31.40
CA LEU A 707 31.99 10.10 -30.29
C LEU A 707 33.30 9.32 -30.21
N GLN A 708 34.41 10.03 -30.04
CA GLN A 708 35.73 9.47 -29.76
C GLN A 708 36.16 9.90 -28.37
N ILE A 709 36.19 8.97 -27.43
CA ILE A 709 36.44 9.28 -26.02
C ILE A 709 37.93 9.12 -25.74
N THR A 710 38.57 10.18 -25.25
CA THR A 710 40.02 10.23 -25.02
C THR A 710 40.34 10.83 -23.64
N ASP A 711 41.41 10.34 -23.02
CA ASP A 711 41.88 10.80 -21.70
C ASP A 711 42.49 12.21 -21.71
N THR A 712 42.74 12.77 -22.90
CA THR A 712 43.22 14.14 -23.07
C THR A 712 42.07 15.14 -22.95
N GLN A 713 41.99 15.79 -21.79
CA GLN A 713 40.99 16.82 -21.50
C GLN A 713 41.13 18.01 -22.46
N GLN A 714 40.11 18.23 -23.30
CA GLN A 714 40.01 19.45 -24.13
C GLN A 714 39.37 20.58 -23.33
N ASP A 715 40.02 21.74 -23.27
CA ASP A 715 39.56 22.90 -22.48
C ASP A 715 38.19 23.45 -22.93
N TYR A 716 37.79 23.21 -24.18
CA TYR A 716 36.50 23.65 -24.72
C TYR A 716 36.09 22.87 -25.98
N ILE A 717 34.85 22.36 -26.02
CA ILE A 717 34.24 21.77 -27.24
C ILE A 717 33.12 22.73 -27.71
N PRO A 718 33.19 23.25 -28.95
CA PRO A 718 32.13 24.09 -29.47
C PRO A 718 30.82 23.28 -29.63
N PRO A 719 29.64 23.90 -29.43
CA PRO A 719 28.36 23.22 -29.62
C PRO A 719 28.23 22.65 -31.03
N VAL A 720 27.78 21.39 -31.11
CA VAL A 720 27.51 20.71 -32.37
C VAL A 720 26.17 21.19 -32.93
N GLU A 721 26.15 21.64 -34.18
CA GLU A 721 24.92 22.13 -34.81
C GLU A 721 24.15 20.99 -35.50
N LEU A 722 22.91 20.78 -35.06
CA LEU A 722 21.98 19.82 -35.65
C LEU A 722 21.07 20.57 -36.64
N LYS A 723 21.53 20.73 -37.88
CA LYS A 723 20.84 21.50 -38.92
C LYS A 723 20.03 20.63 -39.87
N TYR A 724 18.77 20.99 -40.11
CA TYR A 724 17.97 20.40 -41.18
C TYR A 724 16.83 21.31 -41.63
N ILE A 725 16.48 21.23 -42.92
CA ILE A 725 15.37 21.97 -43.53
C ILE A 725 14.36 20.93 -44.02
N PHE A 726 13.12 20.99 -43.51
CA PHE A 726 12.06 20.01 -43.76
C PHE A 726 11.25 20.24 -45.04
#